data_AF-A0A1I5NPJ7-F1
#
_entry.id   AF-A0A1I5NPJ7-F1
#
_cell.length_a   1.000
_cell.length_b   1.000
_cell.length_c   1.000
_cell.angle_alpha   90.00
_cell.angle_beta   90.00
_cell.angle_gamma   90.00
#
_symmetry.space_group_name_H-M   'P 1'
#
loop_
_entity.id
_entity.type
_entity.pdbx_description
1 polymer ?
#
loop_
_entity_poly.entity_id
_entity_poly.type
_entity_poly.pdbx_seq_one_letter_code
_entity_poly.pdbx_strand_id
1 'polypeptide(L)'
;MDPKKIFEAARQADVETVRACIAAGADMAAVNKQGFTALQCAAMGSNQTAVEPNLAVLRLLLEAGSPLEYIGTDGRTALYLAAEFAPATDAVQLLLDAGAKADISDGHGNHITVNAMMEEVVALLARVTGKPIPEPPPPEPDPVKMTTAQWRAAKARIDGVFEALTKAGLVTLQDAGSTQSDGFSDCVEEFHERGGEAAGVHGFCFYTRQDLNRAKSASQLSLAYWGAPQGADADMLRVGELVVEHFRKAGFEVRWNGAASMRPEVDLRQASPQAAPASESTSSATPVEQATGEQASQSSFLYFTGQGSDKVYQVHLRPKDDGWVVDYGNGRRGGTLATGTKTSSPVAFEVALKIYDKVVKEKTFKGYTPDQSGALYTSSDLAGRISGELPQLPTLILEEQVARYFDDAGWGLQEKADGENRILLIEGEAVRGTNRRGLFVDIPQAWVGGAGAAAGRTVIAGEHVGDAFKAFDLLELDGQDLRGAPFIERFGHLQKIAGLVPWMVVLDLETTAEGKRRRAAELLAAHGEGYVLKALAAPFAAGRSTASLKFKFNQSATCEVIRVNAQRSVAVGLRDETGAMVDMGNVTVPPNEALPAAGTRVEVRYLYRHAGGKFAQPVYKGQRPDMTAEDAVLSQVTRIKDSSAAMDDEAA
;
A
#
# COMPACT_ATOMS: atom_id res chain seq x y z
N MET A 1 -34.54 29.55 4.13
CA MET A 1 -33.60 28.42 4.23
C MET A 1 -33.53 27.77 2.86
N ASP A 2 -32.36 27.32 2.39
CA ASP A 2 -32.27 26.57 1.13
C ASP A 2 -32.70 25.11 1.39
N PRO A 3 -33.80 24.61 0.81
CA PRO A 3 -34.28 23.25 1.05
C PRO A 3 -33.27 22.16 0.70
N LYS A 4 -32.31 22.44 -0.20
CA LYS A 4 -31.27 21.48 -0.60
C LYS A 4 -30.22 21.24 0.49
N LYS A 5 -30.16 22.07 1.53
CA LYS A 5 -29.25 21.85 2.67
C LYS A 5 -29.66 20.67 3.54
N ILE A 6 -30.89 20.15 3.38
CA ILE A 6 -31.41 19.05 4.18
C ILE A 6 -30.54 17.79 4.13
N PHE A 7 -29.87 17.51 3.00
CA PHE A 7 -29.04 16.31 2.86
C PHE A 7 -27.79 16.34 3.74
N GLU A 8 -27.04 17.44 3.71
CA GLU A 8 -25.84 17.60 4.55
C GLU A 8 -26.22 17.72 6.03
N ALA A 9 -27.30 18.45 6.32
CA ALA A 9 -27.83 18.58 7.67
C ALA A 9 -28.25 17.21 8.26
N ALA A 10 -28.92 16.38 7.45
CA ALA A 10 -29.32 15.04 7.84
C ALA A 10 -28.12 14.14 8.14
N ARG A 11 -27.10 14.18 7.26
CA ARG A 11 -25.84 13.45 7.42
C ARG A 11 -25.08 13.83 8.69
N GLN A 12 -25.10 15.11 9.07
CA GLN A 12 -24.42 15.65 10.25
C GLN A 12 -25.26 15.59 11.54
N ALA A 13 -26.49 15.08 11.47
CA ALA A 13 -27.49 15.14 12.54
C ALA A 13 -27.78 16.55 13.08
N ASP A 14 -27.77 17.55 12.21
CA ASP A 14 -28.16 18.92 12.54
C ASP A 14 -29.69 19.05 12.57
N VAL A 15 -30.26 18.77 13.74
CA VAL A 15 -31.71 18.76 14.01
C VAL A 15 -32.38 20.08 13.63
N GLU A 16 -31.76 21.22 13.95
CA GLU A 16 -32.36 22.53 13.75
C GLU A 16 -32.38 22.90 12.27
N THR A 17 -31.31 22.62 11.55
CA THR A 17 -31.24 22.85 10.10
C THR A 17 -32.21 21.93 9.35
N VAL A 18 -32.35 20.67 9.77
CA VAL A 18 -33.36 19.74 9.20
C VAL A 18 -34.77 20.28 9.42
N ARG A 19 -35.11 20.71 10.65
CA ARG A 19 -36.42 21.29 10.97
C ARG A 19 -36.71 22.55 10.14
N ALA A 20 -35.72 23.42 9.97
CA ALA A 20 -35.83 24.62 9.15
C ALA A 20 -36.04 24.31 7.67
N CYS A 21 -35.41 23.26 7.13
CA CYS A 21 -35.61 22.80 5.76
C CYS A 21 -37.01 22.20 5.56
N ILE A 22 -37.50 21.38 6.50
CA ILE A 22 -38.87 20.83 6.46
C ILE A 22 -39.90 21.97 6.47
N ALA A 23 -39.74 22.95 7.38
CA ALA A 23 -40.62 24.12 7.45
C ALA A 23 -40.57 24.99 6.18
N ALA A 24 -39.45 24.98 5.45
CA ALA A 24 -39.30 25.66 4.18
C ALA A 24 -39.88 24.88 2.97
N GLY A 25 -40.51 23.72 3.21
CA GLY A 25 -41.13 22.91 2.15
C GLY A 25 -40.13 22.05 1.37
N ALA A 26 -39.07 21.55 2.02
CA ALA A 26 -38.19 20.56 1.41
C ALA A 26 -39.00 19.33 0.94
N ASP A 27 -38.73 18.89 -0.29
CA ASP A 27 -39.32 17.67 -0.83
C ASP A 27 -38.64 16.45 -0.19
N MET A 28 -39.38 15.69 0.61
CA MET A 28 -38.87 14.51 1.32
C MET A 28 -38.49 13.35 0.38
N ALA A 29 -38.98 13.35 -0.85
CA ALA A 29 -38.61 12.38 -1.88
C ALA A 29 -37.41 12.83 -2.74
N ALA A 30 -36.94 14.07 -2.58
CA ALA A 30 -35.80 14.55 -3.34
C ALA A 30 -34.52 13.79 -2.98
N VAL A 31 -33.62 13.69 -3.96
CA VAL A 31 -32.31 13.06 -3.80
C VAL A 31 -31.17 14.04 -4.07
N ASN A 32 -30.03 13.82 -3.40
CA ASN A 32 -28.81 14.58 -3.63
C ASN A 32 -28.12 14.14 -4.94
N LYS A 33 -26.94 14.71 -5.24
CA LYS A 33 -26.17 14.39 -6.46
C LYS A 33 -25.72 12.93 -6.52
N GLN A 34 -25.69 12.23 -5.39
CA GLN A 34 -25.31 10.84 -5.25
C GLN A 34 -26.53 9.91 -5.28
N GLY A 35 -27.75 10.43 -5.46
CA GLY A 35 -28.97 9.63 -5.54
C GLY A 35 -29.55 9.23 -4.18
N PHE A 36 -29.09 9.83 -3.07
CA PHE A 36 -29.61 9.54 -1.73
C PHE A 36 -30.68 10.53 -1.27
N THR A 37 -31.71 10.02 -0.62
CA THR A 37 -32.70 10.82 0.12
C THR A 37 -32.10 11.40 1.41
N ALA A 38 -32.78 12.37 2.01
CA ALA A 38 -32.39 12.89 3.33
C ALA A 38 -32.38 11.78 4.40
N LEU A 39 -33.34 10.84 4.36
CA LEU A 39 -33.42 9.72 5.30
C LEU A 39 -32.23 8.76 5.15
N GLN A 40 -31.82 8.44 3.93
CA GLN A 40 -30.61 7.64 3.67
C GLN A 40 -29.34 8.38 4.12
N CYS A 41 -29.27 9.71 3.97
CA CYS A 41 -28.15 10.52 4.47
C CYS A 41 -28.04 10.45 6.00
N ALA A 42 -29.17 10.55 6.71
CA ALA A 42 -29.23 10.39 8.17
C ALA A 42 -28.87 8.97 8.63
N ALA A 43 -29.35 7.95 7.92
CA ALA A 43 -29.08 6.54 8.24
C ALA A 43 -27.59 6.18 8.14
N MET A 44 -26.86 6.78 7.20
CA MET A 44 -25.42 6.59 7.13
C MET A 44 -24.64 7.36 8.22
N GLY A 45 -25.15 8.51 8.66
CA GLY A 45 -24.53 9.36 9.70
C GLY A 45 -23.11 9.83 9.39
N SER A 46 -22.45 10.55 10.30
CA SER A 46 -21.01 10.84 10.24
C SER A 46 -20.26 10.12 11.37
N ASN A 47 -18.96 9.84 11.22
CA ASN A 47 -18.16 9.12 12.22
C ASN A 47 -18.07 9.82 13.59
N GLN A 48 -18.57 11.06 13.72
CA GLN A 48 -18.53 11.89 14.93
C GLN A 48 -19.94 12.18 15.49
N THR A 49 -20.98 11.53 14.95
CA THR A 49 -22.37 11.86 15.28
C THR A 49 -22.77 11.21 16.61
N ALA A 50 -23.23 12.01 17.57
CA ALA A 50 -23.86 11.48 18.76
C ALA A 50 -25.18 10.75 18.41
N VAL A 51 -25.51 9.70 19.18
CA VAL A 51 -26.69 8.84 18.93
C VAL A 51 -27.99 9.66 18.98
N GLU A 52 -28.21 10.44 20.03
CA GLU A 52 -29.48 11.17 20.24
C GLU A 52 -29.84 12.16 19.11
N PRO A 53 -28.94 13.06 18.65
CA PRO A 53 -29.23 13.91 17.50
C PRO A 53 -29.52 13.13 16.21
N ASN A 54 -28.82 12.01 15.98
CA ASN A 54 -29.05 11.19 14.79
C ASN A 54 -30.46 10.58 14.81
N LEU A 55 -30.87 10.00 15.95
CA LEU A 55 -32.21 9.48 16.14
C LEU A 55 -33.27 10.58 16.00
N ALA A 56 -33.02 11.78 16.54
CA ALA A 56 -33.93 12.91 16.41
C ALA A 56 -34.13 13.32 14.94
N VAL A 57 -33.06 13.37 14.13
CA VAL A 57 -33.16 13.62 12.69
C VAL A 57 -33.92 12.51 11.97
N LEU A 58 -33.64 11.23 12.27
CA LEU A 58 -34.37 10.10 11.68
C LEU A 58 -35.88 10.21 11.96
N ARG A 59 -36.27 10.50 13.21
CA ARG A 59 -37.69 10.71 13.58
C ARG A 59 -38.31 11.86 12.80
N LEU A 60 -37.65 13.02 12.74
CA LEU A 60 -38.16 14.19 12.01
C LEU A 60 -38.39 13.89 10.52
N LEU A 61 -37.45 13.19 9.88
CA LEU A 61 -37.55 12.84 8.47
C LEU A 61 -38.67 11.83 8.20
N LEU A 62 -38.85 10.85 9.08
CA LEU A 62 -39.96 9.89 9.01
C LEU A 62 -41.31 10.55 9.25
N GLU A 63 -41.43 11.41 10.27
CA GLU A 63 -42.64 12.18 10.58
C GLU A 63 -43.02 13.14 9.43
N ALA A 64 -42.02 13.68 8.74
CA ALA A 64 -42.23 14.52 7.55
C ALA A 64 -42.62 13.72 6.29
N GLY A 65 -42.61 12.38 6.34
CA GLY A 65 -43.00 11.52 5.23
C GLY A 65 -41.88 11.17 4.25
N SER A 66 -40.62 11.12 4.71
CA SER A 66 -39.52 10.59 3.89
C SER A 66 -39.78 9.14 3.46
N PRO A 67 -39.49 8.79 2.19
CA PRO A 67 -39.79 7.47 1.67
C PRO A 67 -38.86 6.43 2.31
N LEU A 68 -39.43 5.65 3.25
CA LEU A 68 -38.71 4.63 4.01
C LEU A 68 -38.07 3.56 3.12
N GLU A 69 -38.79 3.16 2.08
CA GLU A 69 -38.43 2.08 1.16
C GLU A 69 -37.80 2.58 -0.13
N TYR A 70 -37.28 3.82 -0.16
CA TYR A 70 -36.54 4.30 -1.32
C TYR A 70 -35.26 3.47 -1.51
N ILE A 71 -35.08 2.94 -2.72
CA ILE A 71 -33.94 2.12 -3.11
C ILE A 71 -32.96 3.01 -3.86
N GLY A 72 -31.74 3.14 -3.31
CA GLY A 72 -30.65 3.87 -3.96
C GLY A 72 -30.18 3.21 -5.26
N THR A 73 -29.29 3.88 -5.99
CA THR A 73 -28.71 3.34 -7.24
C THR A 73 -27.90 2.05 -7.03
N ASP A 74 -27.54 1.74 -5.79
CA ASP A 74 -26.80 0.58 -5.32
C ASP A 74 -27.70 -0.50 -4.71
N GLY A 75 -29.03 -0.38 -4.83
CA GLY A 75 -29.99 -1.31 -4.26
C GLY A 75 -30.21 -1.16 -2.74
N ARG A 76 -29.59 -0.18 -2.07
CA ARG A 76 -29.66 -0.05 -0.61
C ARG A 76 -30.79 0.88 -0.16
N THR A 77 -31.53 0.46 0.88
CA THR A 77 -32.55 1.28 1.57
C THR A 77 -31.94 2.04 2.76
N ALA A 78 -32.72 2.89 3.42
CA ALA A 78 -32.28 3.54 4.66
C ALA A 78 -31.92 2.51 5.76
N LEU A 79 -32.69 1.43 5.89
CA LEU A 79 -32.39 0.36 6.87
C LEU A 79 -31.06 -0.33 6.54
N TYR A 80 -30.80 -0.60 5.27
CA TYR A 80 -29.54 -1.21 4.84
C TYR A 80 -28.34 -0.34 5.23
N LEU A 81 -28.41 0.96 4.92
CA LEU A 81 -27.34 1.90 5.25
C LEU A 81 -27.16 2.06 6.77
N ALA A 82 -28.25 2.05 7.55
CA ALA A 82 -28.14 2.05 9.01
C ALA A 82 -27.44 0.79 9.53
N ALA A 83 -27.73 -0.39 8.98
CA ALA A 83 -27.07 -1.62 9.40
C ALA A 83 -25.55 -1.61 9.10
N GLU A 84 -25.16 -1.01 7.98
CA GLU A 84 -23.77 -0.92 7.51
C GLU A 84 -22.94 0.10 8.31
N PHE A 85 -23.52 1.23 8.71
CA PHE A 85 -22.77 2.37 9.24
C PHE A 85 -23.11 2.77 10.68
N ALA A 86 -24.20 2.28 11.28
CA ALA A 86 -24.59 2.74 12.61
C ALA A 86 -23.61 2.25 13.70
N PRO A 87 -23.24 3.12 14.64
CA PRO A 87 -22.38 2.75 15.77
C PRO A 87 -23.13 1.95 16.86
N ALA A 88 -24.46 1.82 16.76
CA ALA A 88 -25.33 1.15 17.72
C ALA A 88 -26.62 0.65 17.04
N THR A 89 -27.40 -0.19 17.74
CA THR A 89 -28.63 -0.78 17.22
C THR A 89 -29.80 0.20 17.12
N ASP A 90 -29.73 1.37 17.77
CA ASP A 90 -30.84 2.30 17.92
C ASP A 90 -31.42 2.81 16.60
N ALA A 91 -30.56 3.19 15.64
CA ALA A 91 -31.01 3.67 14.33
C ALA A 91 -31.68 2.55 13.52
N VAL A 92 -31.14 1.34 13.60
CA VAL A 92 -31.70 0.14 12.97
C VAL A 92 -33.06 -0.19 13.58
N GLN A 93 -33.15 -0.20 14.92
CA GLN A 93 -34.40 -0.45 15.64
C GLN A 93 -35.47 0.60 15.31
N LEU A 94 -35.10 1.88 15.27
CA LEU A 94 -36.00 2.97 14.93
C LEU A 94 -36.60 2.81 13.52
N LEU A 95 -35.78 2.44 12.53
CA LEU A 95 -36.25 2.21 11.16
C LEU A 95 -37.14 0.97 11.08
N LEU A 96 -36.82 -0.10 11.81
CA LEU A 96 -37.68 -1.29 11.93
C LEU A 96 -39.03 -0.96 12.58
N ASP A 97 -39.02 -0.17 13.65
CA ASP A 97 -40.23 0.30 14.35
C ASP A 97 -41.10 1.19 13.44
N ALA A 98 -40.47 1.91 12.51
CA ALA A 98 -41.15 2.68 11.47
C ALA A 98 -41.71 1.81 10.32
N GLY A 99 -41.48 0.49 10.34
CA GLY A 99 -42.00 -0.47 9.38
C GLY A 99 -41.06 -0.81 8.22
N ALA A 100 -39.76 -0.56 8.36
CA ALA A 100 -38.79 -0.86 7.30
C ALA A 100 -38.69 -2.37 7.04
N LYS A 101 -38.60 -2.75 5.77
CA LYS A 101 -38.40 -4.16 5.39
C LYS A 101 -36.97 -4.60 5.65
N ALA A 102 -36.81 -5.64 6.46
CA ALA A 102 -35.51 -6.17 6.86
C ALA A 102 -34.99 -7.31 5.96
N ASP A 103 -35.87 -8.07 5.30
CA ASP A 103 -35.44 -9.13 4.36
C ASP A 103 -35.13 -8.51 3.00
N ILE A 104 -34.00 -7.80 2.94
CA ILE A 104 -33.55 -7.04 1.77
C ILE A 104 -32.09 -7.37 1.46
N SER A 105 -31.77 -7.28 0.17
CA SER A 105 -30.41 -7.38 -0.35
C SER A 105 -30.03 -6.10 -1.08
N ASP A 106 -28.73 -5.79 -1.08
CA ASP A 106 -28.19 -4.72 -1.93
C ASP A 106 -28.25 -5.11 -3.42
N GLY A 107 -27.79 -4.19 -4.28
CA GLY A 107 -27.66 -4.42 -5.72
C GLY A 107 -26.64 -5.50 -6.11
N HIS A 108 -25.94 -6.10 -5.14
CA HIS A 108 -25.02 -7.22 -5.32
C HIS A 108 -25.58 -8.55 -4.79
N GLY A 109 -26.84 -8.55 -4.32
CA GLY A 109 -27.50 -9.73 -3.75
C GLY A 109 -27.11 -10.03 -2.30
N ASN A 110 -26.27 -9.22 -1.66
CA ASN A 110 -25.89 -9.42 -0.27
C ASN A 110 -27.04 -9.03 0.65
N HIS A 111 -27.58 -10.02 1.36
CA HIS A 111 -28.59 -9.79 2.39
C HIS A 111 -28.06 -8.84 3.47
N ILE A 112 -28.92 -8.00 4.04
CA ILE A 112 -28.57 -6.97 5.03
C ILE A 112 -27.73 -7.48 6.23
N THR A 113 -27.88 -8.76 6.60
CA THR A 113 -27.10 -9.38 7.69
C THR A 113 -25.63 -9.59 7.37
N VAL A 114 -25.23 -9.56 6.09
CA VAL A 114 -23.86 -9.83 5.64
C VAL A 114 -22.93 -8.63 5.88
N ASN A 115 -23.44 -7.43 5.62
CA ASN A 115 -22.64 -6.19 5.66
C ASN A 115 -22.89 -5.36 6.94
N ALA A 116 -23.66 -5.89 7.89
CA ALA A 116 -23.89 -5.23 9.16
C ALA A 116 -22.60 -5.19 10.00
N MET A 117 -22.18 -4.00 10.43
CA MET A 117 -20.87 -3.78 11.05
C MET A 117 -20.77 -4.33 12.48
N MET A 118 -21.89 -4.37 13.22
CA MET A 118 -21.93 -4.72 14.64
C MET A 118 -22.61 -6.07 14.86
N GLU A 119 -22.05 -6.92 15.73
CA GLU A 119 -22.61 -8.24 16.05
C GLU A 119 -24.05 -8.15 16.58
N GLU A 120 -24.35 -7.12 17.37
CA GLU A 120 -25.69 -6.88 17.92
C GLU A 120 -26.70 -6.52 16.84
N VAL A 121 -26.26 -5.80 15.79
CA VAL A 121 -27.09 -5.47 14.62
C VAL A 121 -27.31 -6.71 13.77
N VAL A 122 -26.28 -7.53 13.54
CA VAL A 122 -26.41 -8.83 12.84
C VAL A 122 -27.41 -9.72 13.58
N ALA A 123 -27.29 -9.82 14.91
CA ALA A 123 -28.20 -10.62 15.74
C ALA A 123 -29.63 -10.10 15.71
N LEU A 124 -29.82 -8.76 15.76
CA LEU A 124 -31.14 -8.13 15.62
C LEU A 124 -31.77 -8.46 14.27
N LEU A 125 -31.03 -8.26 13.17
CA LEU A 125 -31.53 -8.50 11.81
C LEU A 125 -31.77 -9.99 11.54
N ALA A 126 -30.91 -10.88 12.01
CA ALA A 126 -31.12 -12.33 11.92
C ALA A 126 -32.40 -12.75 12.66
N ARG A 127 -32.63 -12.20 13.86
CA ARG A 127 -33.87 -12.45 14.62
C ARG A 127 -35.12 -11.93 13.90
N VAL A 128 -35.04 -10.73 13.30
CA VAL A 128 -36.18 -10.11 12.61
C VAL A 128 -36.49 -10.78 11.28
N THR A 129 -35.47 -11.21 10.54
CA THR A 129 -35.63 -11.84 9.20
C THR A 129 -35.80 -13.35 9.25
N GLY A 130 -35.42 -14.00 10.36
CA GLY A 130 -35.34 -15.46 10.46
C GLY A 130 -34.21 -16.08 9.63
N LYS A 131 -33.33 -15.26 9.02
CA LYS A 131 -32.14 -15.72 8.31
C LYS A 131 -31.03 -16.03 9.32
N PRO A 132 -30.26 -17.11 9.13
CA PRO A 132 -29.17 -17.44 10.04
C PRO A 132 -28.11 -16.34 10.05
N ILE A 133 -27.47 -16.13 11.20
CA ILE A 133 -26.26 -15.31 11.30
C ILE A 133 -25.23 -15.91 10.32
N PRO A 134 -24.63 -15.12 9.42
CA PRO A 134 -23.57 -15.62 8.55
C PRO A 134 -22.47 -16.27 9.39
N GLU A 135 -22.18 -17.55 9.16
CA GLU A 135 -21.09 -18.21 9.89
C GLU A 135 -19.77 -17.49 9.56
N PRO A 136 -18.97 -17.10 10.57
CA PRO A 136 -17.65 -16.58 10.30
C PRO A 136 -16.86 -17.64 9.53
N PRO A 137 -16.08 -17.26 8.51
CA PRO A 137 -15.31 -18.23 7.75
C PRO A 137 -14.42 -19.02 8.73
N PRO A 138 -14.30 -20.36 8.54
CA PRO A 138 -13.47 -21.17 9.41
C PRO A 138 -12.04 -20.58 9.45
N PRO A 139 -11.38 -20.61 10.62
CA PRO A 139 -10.03 -20.08 10.75
C PRO A 139 -9.14 -20.72 9.68
N GLU A 140 -8.37 -19.89 8.96
CA GLU A 140 -7.49 -20.36 7.91
C GLU A 140 -6.55 -21.44 8.48
N PRO A 141 -6.44 -22.62 7.84
CA PRO A 141 -5.49 -23.63 8.29
C PRO A 141 -4.07 -23.05 8.23
N ASP A 142 -3.22 -23.47 9.16
CA ASP A 142 -1.83 -22.99 9.22
C ASP A 142 -1.17 -23.01 7.84
N PRO A 143 -0.48 -21.93 7.43
CA PRO A 143 0.12 -21.85 6.11
C PRO A 143 1.19 -22.92 5.93
N VAL A 144 0.83 -24.00 5.23
CA VAL A 144 1.76 -25.08 4.90
C VAL A 144 2.47 -24.73 3.61
N LYS A 145 3.75 -24.36 3.72
CA LYS A 145 4.57 -24.06 2.55
C LYS A 145 4.89 -25.33 1.75
N MET A 146 4.50 -25.35 0.48
CA MET A 146 4.92 -26.40 -0.48
C MET A 146 6.43 -26.40 -0.72
N THR A 147 6.99 -27.59 -0.94
CA THR A 147 8.36 -27.75 -1.47
C THR A 147 8.45 -27.22 -2.90
N THR A 148 9.67 -26.92 -3.36
CA THR A 148 9.92 -26.46 -4.74
C THR A 148 9.40 -27.44 -5.79
N ALA A 149 9.47 -28.75 -5.53
CA ALA A 149 8.96 -29.77 -6.44
C ALA A 149 7.43 -29.76 -6.51
N GLN A 150 6.76 -29.68 -5.35
CA GLN A 150 5.30 -29.56 -5.28
C GLN A 150 4.83 -28.29 -5.98
N TRP A 151 5.52 -27.15 -5.77
CA TRP A 151 5.20 -25.90 -6.44
C TRP A 151 5.31 -25.99 -7.96
N ARG A 152 6.40 -26.59 -8.48
CA ARG A 152 6.56 -26.80 -9.93
C ARG A 152 5.44 -27.65 -10.51
N ALA A 153 5.04 -28.72 -9.81
CA ALA A 153 3.95 -29.59 -10.24
C ALA A 153 2.59 -28.86 -10.22
N ALA A 154 2.30 -28.06 -9.19
CA ALA A 154 1.08 -27.25 -9.16
C ALA A 154 1.08 -26.15 -10.24
N LYS A 155 2.21 -25.48 -10.46
CA LYS A 155 2.34 -24.45 -11.49
C LYS A 155 2.11 -25.01 -12.89
N ALA A 156 2.65 -26.19 -13.21
CA ALA A 156 2.40 -26.84 -14.51
C ALA A 156 0.90 -27.17 -14.73
N ARG A 157 0.18 -27.55 -13.67
CA ARG A 157 -1.28 -27.76 -13.74
C ARG A 157 -2.05 -26.45 -13.92
N ILE A 158 -1.66 -25.39 -13.19
CA ILE A 158 -2.23 -24.05 -13.37
C ILE A 158 -2.04 -23.57 -14.81
N ASP A 159 -0.86 -23.79 -15.40
CA ASP A 159 -0.57 -23.44 -16.79
C ASP A 159 -1.52 -24.13 -17.77
N GLY A 160 -1.75 -25.43 -17.60
CA GLY A 160 -2.72 -26.17 -18.41
C GLY A 160 -4.17 -25.69 -18.23
N VAL A 161 -4.56 -25.29 -17.01
CA VAL A 161 -5.90 -24.73 -16.75
C VAL A 161 -6.08 -23.38 -17.44
N PHE A 162 -5.10 -22.48 -17.34
CA PHE A 162 -5.15 -21.16 -17.98
C PHE A 162 -5.20 -21.28 -19.51
N GLU A 163 -4.44 -22.22 -20.09
CA GLU A 163 -4.51 -22.50 -21.52
C GLU A 163 -5.89 -23.03 -21.95
N ALA A 164 -6.50 -23.91 -21.16
CA ALA A 164 -7.83 -24.44 -21.41
C ALA A 164 -8.92 -23.37 -21.29
N LEU A 165 -8.85 -22.51 -20.27
CA LEU A 165 -9.75 -21.38 -20.08
C LEU A 165 -9.61 -20.36 -21.22
N THR A 166 -8.39 -20.11 -21.70
CA THR A 166 -8.17 -19.29 -22.91
C THR A 166 -8.88 -19.87 -24.13
N LYS A 167 -8.77 -21.18 -24.36
CA LYS A 167 -9.49 -21.87 -25.46
C LYS A 167 -11.01 -21.85 -25.27
N ALA A 168 -11.49 -21.72 -24.03
CA ALA A 168 -12.91 -21.57 -23.70
C ALA A 168 -13.43 -20.13 -23.84
N GLY A 169 -12.61 -19.19 -24.33
CA GLY A 169 -13.02 -17.80 -24.60
C GLY A 169 -12.77 -16.84 -23.46
N LEU A 170 -11.85 -17.14 -22.54
CA LEU A 170 -11.43 -16.20 -21.50
C LEU A 170 -10.09 -15.52 -21.84
N VAL A 171 -9.92 -14.28 -21.43
CA VAL A 171 -8.58 -13.69 -21.27
C VAL A 171 -8.03 -14.18 -19.95
N THR A 172 -6.89 -14.86 -19.99
CA THR A 172 -6.27 -15.43 -18.79
C THR A 172 -4.87 -14.90 -18.59
N LEU A 173 -4.63 -14.20 -17.48
CA LEU A 173 -3.33 -13.62 -17.15
C LEU A 173 -2.79 -14.15 -15.83
N GLN A 174 -1.56 -14.64 -15.85
CA GLN A 174 -0.86 -15.09 -14.67
C GLN A 174 0.07 -13.99 -14.18
N ASP A 175 0.08 -13.74 -12.86
CA ASP A 175 0.98 -12.75 -12.27
C ASP A 175 0.74 -11.32 -12.83
N ALA A 176 -0.54 -11.01 -13.06
CA ALA A 176 -1.03 -9.78 -13.70
C ALA A 176 -1.07 -8.63 -12.69
N GLY A 177 -0.22 -7.64 -12.91
CA GLY A 177 -0.08 -6.49 -12.03
C GLY A 177 0.24 -6.80 -10.56
N SER A 178 0.18 -5.75 -9.74
CA SER A 178 0.45 -5.83 -8.30
C SER A 178 -0.83 -5.83 -7.45
N THR A 179 -1.94 -5.38 -8.03
CA THR A 179 -3.28 -5.30 -7.43
C THR A 179 -4.34 -5.84 -8.41
N GLN A 180 -5.56 -6.07 -7.93
CA GLN A 180 -6.66 -6.55 -8.79
C GLN A 180 -7.03 -5.51 -9.85
N SER A 181 -6.94 -4.22 -9.54
CA SER A 181 -7.20 -3.13 -10.50
C SER A 181 -6.19 -3.11 -11.62
N ASP A 182 -4.90 -3.32 -11.31
CA ASP A 182 -3.84 -3.43 -12.31
C ASP A 182 -4.11 -4.63 -13.23
N GLY A 183 -4.29 -5.82 -12.65
CA GLY A 183 -4.52 -7.04 -13.43
C GLY A 183 -5.83 -7.03 -14.23
N PHE A 184 -6.85 -6.29 -13.77
CA PHE A 184 -8.07 -6.07 -14.55
C PHE A 184 -7.82 -5.17 -15.76
N SER A 185 -7.04 -4.09 -15.62
CA SER A 185 -6.63 -3.23 -16.74
C SER A 185 -5.89 -4.05 -17.79
N ASP A 186 -4.93 -4.87 -17.36
CA ASP A 186 -4.16 -5.75 -18.25
C ASP A 186 -5.10 -6.73 -19.01
N CYS A 187 -6.10 -7.29 -18.33
CA CYS A 187 -7.09 -8.17 -18.97
C CYS A 187 -7.99 -7.45 -19.98
N VAL A 188 -8.34 -6.19 -19.74
CA VAL A 188 -9.16 -5.37 -20.65
C VAL A 188 -8.38 -5.00 -21.90
N GLU A 189 -7.10 -4.68 -21.77
CA GLU A 189 -6.22 -4.42 -22.90
C GLU A 189 -6.10 -5.67 -23.81
N GLU A 190 -5.76 -6.82 -23.24
CA GLU A 190 -5.68 -8.10 -23.96
C GLU A 190 -7.04 -8.52 -24.56
N PHE A 191 -8.15 -8.22 -23.89
CA PHE A 191 -9.50 -8.44 -24.43
C PHE A 191 -9.72 -7.68 -25.74
N HIS A 192 -9.33 -6.41 -25.79
CA HIS A 192 -9.46 -5.60 -26.99
C HIS A 192 -8.52 -6.06 -28.10
N GLU A 193 -7.29 -6.44 -27.78
CA GLU A 193 -6.33 -6.99 -28.74
C GLU A 193 -6.82 -8.29 -29.39
N ARG A 194 -7.52 -9.14 -28.63
CA ARG A 194 -8.13 -10.38 -29.15
C ARG A 194 -9.38 -10.17 -30.00
N GLY A 195 -9.83 -8.92 -30.20
CA GLY A 195 -11.03 -8.61 -30.97
C GLY A 195 -12.33 -8.67 -30.16
N GLY A 196 -12.23 -8.73 -28.83
CA GLY A 196 -13.35 -8.68 -27.89
C GLY A 196 -14.42 -9.77 -28.12
N GLU A 197 -15.69 -9.41 -27.87
CA GLU A 197 -16.82 -10.34 -28.00
C GLU A 197 -16.96 -10.92 -29.41
N ALA A 198 -16.64 -10.14 -30.45
CA ALA A 198 -16.76 -10.57 -31.84
C ALA A 198 -15.82 -11.75 -32.16
N ALA A 199 -14.75 -11.91 -31.40
CA ALA A 199 -13.82 -13.04 -31.48
C ALA A 199 -14.17 -14.19 -30.51
N GLY A 200 -15.31 -14.10 -29.82
CA GLY A 200 -15.78 -15.10 -28.86
C GLY A 200 -15.15 -14.98 -27.47
N VAL A 201 -14.52 -13.85 -27.13
CA VAL A 201 -13.99 -13.60 -25.78
C VAL A 201 -15.11 -13.05 -24.91
N HIS A 202 -15.38 -13.69 -23.76
CA HIS A 202 -16.57 -13.38 -22.93
C HIS A 202 -16.28 -13.31 -21.42
N GLY A 203 -15.02 -13.35 -21.01
CA GLY A 203 -14.66 -13.19 -19.60
C GLY A 203 -13.17 -13.18 -19.33
N PHE A 204 -12.81 -12.90 -18.08
CA PHE A 204 -11.43 -12.79 -17.59
C PHE A 204 -11.20 -13.80 -16.46
N CYS A 205 -9.97 -14.31 -16.34
CA CYS A 205 -9.51 -15.06 -15.17
C CYS A 205 -8.02 -14.79 -14.93
N PHE A 206 -7.66 -14.20 -13.79
CA PHE A 206 -6.28 -13.84 -13.50
C PHE A 206 -5.91 -13.96 -12.03
N TYR A 207 -4.61 -13.92 -11.72
CA TYR A 207 -4.11 -13.74 -10.36
C TYR A 207 -2.93 -12.76 -10.35
N THR A 208 -2.79 -12.02 -9.26
CA THR A 208 -1.79 -10.94 -9.12
C THR A 208 -0.47 -11.44 -8.53
N ARG A 209 0.56 -10.57 -8.51
CA ARG A 209 1.81 -10.84 -7.77
C ARG A 209 1.58 -11.13 -6.29
N GLN A 210 0.59 -10.48 -5.67
CA GLN A 210 0.25 -10.71 -4.26
C GLN A 210 -0.36 -12.09 -4.04
N ASP A 211 -1.27 -12.50 -4.92
CA ASP A 211 -1.89 -13.83 -4.88
C ASP A 211 -0.84 -14.92 -5.12
N LEU A 212 0.10 -14.69 -6.04
CA LEU A 212 1.22 -15.58 -6.30
C LEU A 212 2.14 -15.73 -5.08
N ASN A 213 2.44 -14.62 -4.38
CA ASN A 213 3.25 -14.66 -3.17
C ASN A 213 2.53 -15.40 -2.04
N ARG A 214 1.23 -15.17 -1.88
CA ARG A 214 0.37 -15.90 -0.93
C ARG A 214 0.32 -17.39 -1.26
N ALA A 215 0.19 -17.76 -2.53
CA ALA A 215 0.23 -19.14 -2.99
C ALA A 215 1.56 -19.82 -2.66
N LYS A 216 2.68 -19.09 -2.71
CA LYS A 216 4.01 -19.61 -2.33
C LYS A 216 4.21 -19.76 -0.82
N SER A 217 3.50 -18.98 0.00
CA SER A 217 3.62 -19.02 1.46
C SER A 217 2.59 -19.93 2.13
N ALA A 218 1.38 -19.98 1.59
CA ALA A 218 0.21 -20.63 2.19
C ALA A 218 -0.40 -21.73 1.31
N SER A 219 0.15 -21.96 0.11
CA SER A 219 -0.35 -22.98 -0.83
C SER A 219 -1.79 -22.77 -1.30
N GLN A 220 -2.29 -21.55 -1.19
CA GLN A 220 -3.61 -21.13 -1.64
C GLN A 220 -3.49 -20.03 -2.69
N LEU A 221 -4.15 -20.23 -3.83
CA LEU A 221 -4.18 -19.28 -4.93
C LEU A 221 -5.59 -18.70 -5.09
N SER A 222 -5.74 -17.40 -4.81
CA SER A 222 -6.98 -16.68 -5.10
C SER A 222 -7.02 -16.26 -6.57
N LEU A 223 -8.16 -16.45 -7.24
CA LEU A 223 -8.38 -16.11 -8.64
C LEU A 223 -9.36 -14.94 -8.75
N ALA A 224 -8.99 -13.90 -9.48
CA ALA A 224 -9.91 -12.87 -9.92
C ALA A 224 -10.56 -13.32 -11.22
N TYR A 225 -11.83 -13.00 -11.41
CA TYR A 225 -12.57 -13.32 -12.63
C TYR A 225 -13.57 -12.21 -12.93
N TRP A 226 -13.95 -12.07 -14.20
CA TRP A 226 -14.92 -11.05 -14.61
C TRP A 226 -15.70 -11.45 -15.87
N GLY A 227 -16.96 -11.04 -15.99
CA GLY A 227 -17.75 -11.16 -17.22
C GLY A 227 -17.55 -9.95 -18.14
N ALA A 228 -17.02 -10.15 -19.35
CA ALA A 228 -16.83 -9.06 -20.31
C ALA A 228 -18.13 -8.80 -21.10
N PRO A 229 -18.45 -7.55 -21.51
CA PRO A 229 -17.68 -6.32 -21.41
C PRO A 229 -18.19 -5.38 -20.30
N GLN A 230 -19.38 -5.62 -19.75
CA GLN A 230 -20.02 -4.86 -18.65
C GLN A 230 -20.78 -5.83 -17.74
N GLY A 231 -20.08 -6.88 -17.27
CA GLY A 231 -20.64 -8.07 -16.61
C GLY A 231 -21.79 -7.79 -15.66
N ALA A 232 -23.01 -8.09 -16.11
CA ALA A 232 -24.13 -8.33 -15.22
C ALA A 232 -23.81 -9.56 -14.34
N ASP A 233 -24.44 -9.67 -13.17
CA ASP A 233 -24.18 -10.74 -12.20
C ASP A 233 -24.26 -12.16 -12.81
N ALA A 234 -25.09 -12.35 -13.83
CA ALA A 234 -25.21 -13.62 -14.56
C ALA A 234 -23.94 -13.99 -15.35
N ASP A 235 -23.25 -13.02 -15.96
CA ASP A 235 -22.00 -13.27 -16.71
C ASP A 235 -20.82 -13.49 -15.78
N MET A 236 -20.79 -12.76 -14.66
CA MET A 236 -19.84 -13.01 -13.59
C MET A 236 -19.98 -14.45 -13.10
N LEU A 237 -21.19 -14.86 -12.73
CA LEU A 237 -21.47 -16.21 -12.23
C LEU A 237 -21.04 -17.29 -13.23
N ARG A 238 -21.42 -17.14 -14.50
CA ARG A 238 -21.06 -18.08 -15.58
C ARG A 238 -19.54 -18.22 -15.76
N VAL A 239 -18.81 -17.10 -15.73
CA VAL A 239 -17.34 -17.12 -15.82
C VAL A 239 -16.73 -17.76 -14.58
N GLY A 240 -17.24 -17.44 -13.39
CA GLY A 240 -16.81 -18.05 -12.13
C GLY A 240 -17.01 -19.56 -12.10
N GLU A 241 -18.18 -20.05 -12.53
CA GLU A 241 -18.49 -21.48 -12.66
C GLU A 241 -17.51 -22.18 -13.60
N LEU A 242 -17.25 -21.57 -14.77
CA LEU A 242 -16.31 -22.10 -15.76
C LEU A 242 -14.88 -22.19 -15.19
N VAL A 243 -14.41 -21.15 -14.49
CA VAL A 243 -13.10 -21.14 -13.82
C VAL A 243 -13.01 -22.27 -12.79
N VAL A 244 -14.00 -22.37 -11.90
CA VAL A 244 -14.03 -23.40 -10.85
C VAL A 244 -14.07 -24.81 -11.44
N GLU A 245 -14.86 -25.02 -12.50
CA GLU A 245 -14.95 -26.31 -13.20
C GLU A 245 -13.59 -26.75 -13.77
N HIS A 246 -12.87 -25.86 -14.44
CA HIS A 246 -11.57 -26.18 -15.03
C HIS A 246 -10.50 -26.49 -13.98
N PHE A 247 -10.48 -25.73 -12.88
CA PHE A 247 -9.58 -26.01 -11.76
C PHE A 247 -9.89 -27.35 -11.09
N ARG A 248 -11.18 -27.69 -10.87
CA ARG A 248 -11.58 -29.00 -10.34
C ARG A 248 -11.23 -30.14 -11.29
N LYS A 249 -11.42 -29.97 -12.60
CA LYS A 249 -11.00 -30.94 -13.64
C LYS A 249 -9.49 -31.19 -13.63
N ALA A 250 -8.68 -30.20 -13.27
CA ALA A 250 -7.23 -30.34 -13.10
C ALA A 250 -6.81 -30.93 -11.73
N GLY A 251 -7.78 -31.36 -10.92
CA GLY A 251 -7.54 -32.03 -9.64
C GLY A 251 -7.16 -31.09 -8.52
N PHE A 252 -7.63 -29.84 -8.56
CA PHE A 252 -7.54 -28.91 -7.43
C PHE A 252 -8.83 -28.89 -6.60
N GLU A 253 -8.68 -28.72 -5.29
CA GLU A 253 -9.81 -28.33 -4.45
C GLU A 253 -10.01 -26.82 -4.59
N VAL A 254 -11.27 -26.41 -4.75
CA VAL A 254 -11.63 -25.00 -4.99
C VAL A 254 -12.74 -24.60 -4.04
N ARG A 255 -12.44 -23.63 -3.18
CA ARG A 255 -13.39 -22.96 -2.28
C ARG A 255 -14.00 -21.76 -2.99
N TRP A 256 -15.30 -21.84 -3.27
CA TRP A 256 -16.07 -20.76 -3.86
C TRP A 256 -17.55 -20.98 -3.56
N ASN A 257 -18.25 -19.94 -3.08
CA ASN A 257 -19.66 -20.01 -2.69
C ASN A 257 -20.63 -19.63 -3.83
N GLY A 258 -20.13 -19.36 -5.03
CA GLY A 258 -20.94 -18.93 -6.17
C GLY A 258 -21.26 -17.43 -6.19
N ALA A 259 -20.71 -16.62 -5.29
CA ALA A 259 -20.95 -15.17 -5.31
C ALA A 259 -19.99 -14.46 -6.28
N ALA A 260 -20.52 -13.52 -7.08
CA ALA A 260 -19.75 -12.65 -7.98
C ALA A 260 -18.66 -11.84 -7.25
N SER A 261 -18.91 -11.50 -5.98
CA SER A 261 -18.00 -10.77 -5.09
C SER A 261 -16.92 -11.65 -4.45
N MET A 262 -17.08 -12.98 -4.45
CA MET A 262 -16.12 -13.91 -3.87
C MET A 262 -15.18 -14.47 -4.94
N ARG A 263 -13.88 -14.33 -4.71
CA ARG A 263 -12.83 -14.94 -5.54
C ARG A 263 -12.71 -16.44 -5.25
N PRO A 264 -12.71 -17.31 -6.26
CA PRO A 264 -12.36 -18.72 -6.06
C PRO A 264 -10.96 -18.84 -5.47
N GLU A 265 -10.85 -19.64 -4.41
CA GLU A 265 -9.58 -19.98 -3.80
C GLU A 265 -9.22 -21.44 -4.08
N VAL A 266 -8.06 -21.62 -4.69
CA VAL A 266 -7.56 -22.92 -5.13
C VAL A 266 -6.52 -23.41 -4.15
N ASP A 267 -6.75 -24.57 -3.55
CA ASP A 267 -5.73 -25.27 -2.79
C ASP A 267 -4.75 -25.96 -3.75
N LEU A 268 -3.48 -25.57 -3.70
CA LEU A 268 -2.45 -26.06 -4.60
C LEU A 268 -1.85 -27.41 -4.18
N ARG A 269 -2.21 -27.91 -2.99
CA ARG A 269 -1.77 -29.21 -2.48
C ARG A 269 -2.42 -30.34 -3.31
N GLN A 270 -1.84 -31.54 -3.25
CA GLN A 270 -2.46 -32.70 -3.91
C GLN A 270 -3.74 -33.08 -3.16
N ALA A 271 -4.81 -33.42 -3.88
CA ALA A 271 -6.00 -34.00 -3.26
C ALA A 271 -5.60 -35.29 -2.52
N SER A 272 -5.85 -35.35 -1.22
CA SER A 272 -5.71 -36.60 -0.46
C SER A 272 -6.78 -37.59 -0.93
N PRO A 273 -6.47 -38.88 -1.10
CA PRO A 273 -7.51 -39.91 -1.06
C PRO A 273 -8.19 -39.82 0.32
N GLN A 274 -9.52 -39.78 0.33
CA GLN A 274 -10.37 -39.75 1.54
C GLN A 274 -9.79 -40.60 2.69
N ALA A 275 -9.48 -39.95 3.80
CA ALA A 275 -9.14 -40.63 5.04
C ALA A 275 -10.43 -41.03 5.78
N ALA A 276 -10.58 -42.34 6.03
CA ALA A 276 -11.56 -42.92 6.96
C ALA A 276 -11.21 -42.55 8.43
N PRO A 277 -12.15 -42.70 9.39
CA PRO A 277 -12.16 -41.89 10.60
C PRO A 277 -11.21 -42.38 11.72
N ALA A 278 -10.88 -41.39 12.55
CA ALA A 278 -10.23 -41.36 13.86
C ALA A 278 -9.91 -42.68 14.60
N SER A 279 -8.70 -42.69 15.19
CA SER A 279 -8.42 -43.45 16.40
C SER A 279 -7.82 -42.51 17.46
N GLU A 280 -8.47 -42.48 18.62
CA GLU A 280 -8.02 -41.86 19.86
C GLU A 280 -6.63 -42.37 20.29
N SER A 281 -5.80 -41.48 20.85
CA SER A 281 -4.80 -41.89 21.82
C SER A 281 -4.69 -40.86 22.94
N THR A 282 -5.16 -41.28 24.10
CA THR A 282 -4.87 -40.72 25.41
C THR A 282 -3.37 -40.84 25.74
N SER A 283 -2.77 -39.86 26.41
CA SER A 283 -2.15 -40.05 27.74
C SER A 283 -1.16 -38.95 28.13
N SER A 284 -1.41 -38.45 29.34
CA SER A 284 -0.45 -38.04 30.39
C SER A 284 0.49 -36.85 30.15
N ALA A 285 0.14 -35.77 30.83
CA ALA A 285 1.07 -34.78 31.35
C ALA A 285 1.93 -35.38 32.49
N THR A 286 3.21 -35.01 32.52
CA THR A 286 3.99 -34.90 33.77
C THR A 286 5.07 -33.82 33.60
N PRO A 287 5.48 -33.16 34.70
CA PRO A 287 6.10 -31.83 34.69
C PRO A 287 7.61 -31.89 34.59
N VAL A 288 8.24 -30.79 34.15
CA VAL A 288 9.71 -30.64 34.15
C VAL A 288 10.10 -29.47 35.06
N GLU A 289 11.00 -29.79 35.99
CA GLU A 289 11.61 -28.94 37.01
C GLU A 289 12.37 -27.73 36.46
N GLN A 290 12.38 -26.67 37.27
CA GLN A 290 13.13 -25.44 37.07
C GLN A 290 14.64 -25.65 37.26
N ALA A 291 15.44 -25.17 36.30
CA ALA A 291 16.87 -24.95 36.48
C ALA A 291 17.15 -23.44 36.33
N THR A 292 17.60 -22.82 37.42
CA THR A 292 18.03 -21.42 37.49
C THR A 292 19.36 -21.22 36.76
N GLY A 293 19.30 -20.77 35.52
CA GLY A 293 20.39 -20.07 34.82
C GLY A 293 19.93 -18.65 34.52
N GLU A 294 20.79 -17.65 34.73
CA GLU A 294 20.45 -16.23 34.48
C GLU A 294 19.90 -16.04 33.05
N GLN A 295 18.60 -15.72 32.97
CA GLN A 295 17.94 -15.43 31.71
C GLN A 295 18.35 -14.03 31.24
N ALA A 296 19.20 -13.96 30.21
CA ALA A 296 19.74 -12.71 29.70
C ALA A 296 19.30 -12.43 28.26
N SER A 297 19.04 -11.15 27.95
CA SER A 297 18.78 -10.71 26.58
C SER A 297 20.00 -10.94 25.69
N GLN A 298 19.76 -11.32 24.42
CA GLN A 298 20.83 -11.56 23.45
C GLN A 298 20.53 -10.85 22.14
N SER A 299 21.57 -10.42 21.43
CA SER A 299 21.45 -9.77 20.13
C SER A 299 22.58 -10.20 19.22
N SER A 300 22.25 -10.51 17.97
CA SER A 300 23.23 -10.79 16.91
C SER A 300 22.97 -9.87 15.73
N PHE A 301 24.03 -9.20 15.29
CA PHE A 301 24.02 -8.41 14.06
C PHE A 301 24.82 -9.17 13.02
N LEU A 302 24.17 -9.53 11.93
CA LEU A 302 24.75 -10.37 10.90
C LEU A 302 24.76 -9.59 9.59
N TYR A 303 25.87 -9.66 8.85
CA TYR A 303 25.99 -9.02 7.55
C TYR A 303 26.29 -10.03 6.46
N PHE A 304 25.84 -9.70 5.25
CA PHE A 304 26.14 -10.48 4.07
C PHE A 304 26.67 -9.55 2.99
N THR A 305 27.95 -9.71 2.66
CA THR A 305 28.59 -9.14 1.46
C THR A 305 28.82 -10.26 0.47
N GLY A 306 27.87 -10.50 -0.44
CA GLY A 306 27.98 -11.55 -1.43
C GLY A 306 26.91 -11.39 -2.52
N GLN A 307 27.17 -11.88 -3.73
CA GLN A 307 26.20 -11.88 -4.83
C GLN A 307 25.57 -10.49 -5.15
N GLY A 308 26.37 -9.42 -5.06
CA GLY A 308 25.88 -8.05 -5.27
C GLY A 308 24.91 -7.54 -4.20
N SER A 309 24.70 -8.31 -3.13
CA SER A 309 23.91 -7.93 -1.97
C SER A 309 24.83 -7.43 -0.86
N ASP A 310 24.49 -6.25 -0.36
CA ASP A 310 25.06 -5.71 0.86
C ASP A 310 23.93 -5.61 1.90
N LYS A 311 23.78 -6.63 2.74
CA LYS A 311 22.59 -6.82 3.59
C LYS A 311 22.95 -6.93 5.06
N VAL A 312 22.07 -6.40 5.90
CA VAL A 312 22.07 -6.59 7.35
C VAL A 312 20.89 -7.46 7.72
N TYR A 313 21.12 -8.38 8.64
CA TYR A 313 20.11 -9.15 9.32
C TYR A 313 20.42 -9.10 10.82
N GLN A 314 19.53 -8.53 11.60
CA GLN A 314 19.64 -8.49 13.04
C GLN A 314 18.58 -9.37 13.68
N VAL A 315 18.92 -10.01 14.79
CA VAL A 315 18.01 -10.86 15.57
C VAL A 315 18.25 -10.61 17.05
N HIS A 316 17.16 -10.48 17.81
CA HIS A 316 17.18 -10.05 19.20
C HIS A 316 16.27 -10.94 20.04
N LEU A 317 16.83 -11.54 21.08
CA LEU A 317 16.11 -12.23 22.15
C LEU A 317 15.88 -11.22 23.28
N ARG A 318 14.63 -10.88 23.57
CA ARG A 318 14.27 -9.86 24.57
C ARG A 318 13.06 -10.27 25.41
N PRO A 319 12.97 -9.82 26.67
CA PRO A 319 11.76 -9.97 27.46
C PRO A 319 10.63 -9.09 26.87
N LYS A 320 9.40 -9.59 26.88
CA LYS A 320 8.18 -8.87 26.53
C LYS A 320 7.02 -9.46 27.33
N ASP A 321 6.29 -8.60 28.05
CA ASP A 321 5.26 -8.99 29.02
C ASP A 321 5.80 -10.03 30.03
N ASP A 322 5.06 -11.11 30.29
CA ASP A 322 5.46 -12.21 31.18
C ASP A 322 6.35 -13.27 30.48
N GLY A 323 6.89 -12.97 29.29
CA GLY A 323 7.63 -13.92 28.47
C GLY A 323 8.78 -13.31 27.67
N TRP A 324 9.21 -14.02 26.63
CA TRP A 324 10.33 -13.66 25.77
C TRP A 324 9.95 -13.72 24.30
N VAL A 325 10.46 -12.79 23.50
CA VAL A 325 10.26 -12.73 22.06
C VAL A 325 11.58 -12.74 21.30
N VAL A 326 11.52 -13.19 20.04
CA VAL A 326 12.65 -13.16 19.11
C VAL A 326 12.34 -12.24 17.95
N ASP A 327 12.75 -10.99 18.07
CA ASP A 327 12.58 -9.99 17.00
C ASP A 327 13.68 -10.12 15.95
N TYR A 328 13.39 -9.70 14.73
CA TYR A 328 14.37 -9.56 13.68
C TYR A 328 14.19 -8.28 12.88
N GLY A 329 15.26 -7.80 12.27
CA GLY A 329 15.26 -6.74 11.26
C GLY A 329 16.11 -7.18 10.08
N ASN A 330 15.68 -6.92 8.85
CA ASN A 330 16.50 -7.21 7.68
C ASN A 330 16.36 -6.15 6.58
N GLY A 331 17.44 -5.91 5.86
CA GLY A 331 17.45 -4.90 4.82
C GLY A 331 18.84 -4.74 4.22
N ARG A 332 18.98 -3.73 3.36
CA ARG A 332 20.28 -3.34 2.81
C ARG A 332 21.10 -2.65 3.91
N ARG A 333 22.40 -2.89 3.97
CA ARG A 333 23.29 -2.18 4.91
C ARG A 333 23.26 -0.67 4.59
N GLY A 334 23.08 0.15 5.63
CA GLY A 334 22.88 1.60 5.50
C GLY A 334 21.48 2.04 5.05
N GLY A 335 20.51 1.12 4.91
CA GLY A 335 19.11 1.43 4.62
C GLY A 335 18.16 1.04 5.76
N THR A 336 16.89 1.43 5.65
CA THR A 336 15.85 1.04 6.62
C THR A 336 15.64 -0.48 6.62
N LEU A 337 15.45 -1.05 7.82
CA LEU A 337 15.23 -2.49 7.99
C LEU A 337 13.73 -2.81 8.04
N ALA A 338 13.32 -3.84 7.31
CA ALA A 338 12.04 -4.50 7.51
C ALA A 338 12.12 -5.35 8.78
N THR A 339 11.31 -4.98 9.78
CA THR A 339 11.25 -5.63 11.09
C THR A 339 10.12 -6.65 11.18
N GLY A 340 10.20 -7.52 12.18
CA GLY A 340 9.15 -8.45 12.55
C GLY A 340 9.57 -9.33 13.72
N THR A 341 8.68 -10.21 14.16
CA THR A 341 8.95 -11.18 15.22
C THR A 341 8.94 -12.60 14.66
N LYS A 342 9.79 -13.49 15.22
CA LYS A 342 9.77 -14.94 14.97
C LYS A 342 8.88 -15.69 15.94
N THR A 343 8.41 -15.03 17.00
CA THR A 343 7.48 -15.57 17.99
C THR A 343 6.13 -14.91 17.80
N SER A 344 5.07 -15.69 17.59
CA SER A 344 3.70 -15.20 17.41
C SER A 344 3.09 -14.59 18.68
N SER A 345 3.61 -14.96 19.85
CA SER A 345 3.32 -14.39 21.18
C SER A 345 4.56 -14.56 22.08
N PRO A 346 4.66 -13.87 23.24
CA PRO A 346 5.73 -14.12 24.20
C PRO A 346 5.76 -15.59 24.66
N VAL A 347 6.95 -16.20 24.66
CA VAL A 347 7.17 -17.61 25.04
C VAL A 347 8.17 -17.73 26.19
N ALA A 348 8.28 -18.92 26.79
CA ALA A 348 9.31 -19.19 27.80
C ALA A 348 10.74 -18.98 27.24
N PHE A 349 11.67 -18.55 28.11
CA PHE A 349 13.04 -18.20 27.74
C PHE A 349 13.74 -19.31 26.94
N GLU A 350 13.62 -20.58 27.35
CA GLU A 350 14.30 -21.68 26.65
C GLU A 350 13.76 -21.91 25.23
N VAL A 351 12.48 -21.61 25.02
CA VAL A 351 11.84 -21.69 23.69
C VAL A 351 12.32 -20.54 22.82
N ALA A 352 12.33 -19.32 23.36
CA ALA A 352 12.81 -18.14 22.64
C ALA A 352 14.32 -18.25 22.30
N LEU A 353 15.15 -18.74 23.23
CA LEU A 353 16.58 -18.96 23.00
C LEU A 353 16.84 -19.96 21.88
N LYS A 354 16.10 -21.08 21.84
CA LYS A 354 16.19 -22.06 20.73
C LYS A 354 15.82 -21.46 19.37
N ILE A 355 14.81 -20.59 19.33
CA ILE A 355 14.39 -19.89 18.10
C ILE A 355 15.49 -18.92 17.66
N TYR A 356 16.02 -18.13 18.60
CA TYR A 356 17.12 -17.21 18.36
C TYR A 356 18.36 -17.93 17.80
N ASP A 357 18.84 -18.99 18.46
CA ASP A 357 20.00 -19.76 18.04
C ASP A 357 19.81 -20.39 16.65
N LYS A 358 18.60 -20.90 16.38
CA LYS A 358 18.24 -21.45 15.07
C LYS A 358 18.34 -20.38 13.98
N VAL A 359 17.86 -19.17 14.22
CA VAL A 359 17.92 -18.07 13.26
C VAL A 359 19.36 -17.65 13.01
N VAL A 360 20.17 -17.49 14.06
CA VAL A 360 21.60 -17.15 13.93
C VAL A 360 22.31 -18.23 13.10
N LYS A 361 22.13 -19.51 13.46
CA LYS A 361 22.75 -20.63 12.75
C LYS A 361 22.33 -20.71 11.28
N GLU A 362 21.05 -20.51 10.98
CA GLU A 362 20.53 -20.52 9.61
C GLU A 362 21.15 -19.40 8.77
N LYS A 363 21.27 -18.19 9.33
CA LYS A 363 21.84 -17.03 8.64
C LYS A 363 23.33 -17.18 8.43
N THR A 364 24.05 -17.66 9.43
CA THR A 364 25.49 -17.97 9.30
C THR A 364 25.74 -19.05 8.25
N PHE A 365 24.90 -20.10 8.21
CA PHE A 365 24.97 -21.12 7.15
C PHE A 365 24.72 -20.55 5.75
N LYS A 366 23.86 -19.52 5.63
CA LYS A 366 23.59 -18.79 4.37
C LYS A 366 24.67 -17.77 4.02
N GLY A 367 25.80 -17.78 4.73
CA GLY A 367 26.97 -16.94 4.45
C GLY A 367 26.95 -15.58 5.13
N TYR A 368 26.05 -15.33 6.09
CA TYR A 368 26.11 -14.13 6.90
C TYR A 368 27.21 -14.25 7.96
N THR A 369 27.89 -13.16 8.26
CA THR A 369 28.98 -13.10 9.25
C THR A 369 28.58 -12.20 10.42
N PRO A 370 28.93 -12.53 11.68
CA PRO A 370 28.63 -11.69 12.83
C PRO A 370 29.45 -10.39 12.87
N ASP A 371 28.80 -9.25 13.14
CA ASP A 371 29.38 -7.95 13.48
C ASP A 371 28.80 -7.44 14.79
N GLN A 372 29.41 -6.41 15.39
CA GLN A 372 28.88 -5.72 16.57
C GLN A 372 28.14 -4.40 16.25
N SER A 373 27.94 -4.03 14.97
CA SER A 373 27.67 -2.64 14.55
C SER A 373 26.22 -2.27 14.13
N GLY A 374 25.18 -3.03 14.50
CA GLY A 374 23.80 -2.74 14.03
C GLY A 374 22.91 -1.94 14.99
N ALA A 375 21.99 -1.14 14.43
CA ALA A 375 21.00 -0.37 15.19
C ALA A 375 19.76 -1.23 15.53
N LEU A 376 19.49 -1.43 16.82
CA LEU A 376 18.27 -2.07 17.33
C LEU A 376 17.02 -1.33 16.83
N TYR A 377 15.91 -2.03 16.58
CA TYR A 377 14.61 -1.44 16.24
C TYR A 377 13.55 -1.77 17.31
N THR A 378 12.52 -0.93 17.41
CA THR A 378 11.35 -1.17 18.26
C THR A 378 10.57 -2.41 17.80
N SER A 379 9.71 -2.94 18.67
CA SER A 379 8.75 -4.03 18.34
C SER A 379 7.40 -3.61 18.91
N SER A 380 6.65 -2.80 18.15
CA SER A 380 5.41 -2.17 18.64
C SER A 380 4.14 -2.95 18.28
N ASP A 381 3.21 -3.10 19.23
CA ASP A 381 1.88 -3.72 18.99
C ASP A 381 0.94 -2.85 18.13
N LEU A 382 1.41 -1.66 17.78
CA LEU A 382 0.74 -0.71 16.91
C LEU A 382 1.14 -0.88 15.45
N ALA A 383 2.17 -1.68 15.13
CA ALA A 383 2.64 -1.88 13.77
C ALA A 383 1.49 -2.27 12.81
N GLY A 384 1.34 -1.53 11.71
CA GLY A 384 0.25 -1.73 10.76
C GLY A 384 -1.08 -1.05 11.10
N ARG A 385 -1.23 -0.45 12.30
CA ARG A 385 -2.42 0.36 12.65
C ARG A 385 -2.32 1.77 12.04
N ILE A 386 -3.48 2.35 11.73
CA ILE A 386 -3.58 3.71 11.18
C ILE A 386 -3.30 4.73 12.29
N SER A 387 -2.39 5.66 12.03
CA SER A 387 -2.01 6.71 13.00
C SER A 387 -2.85 7.99 12.89
N GLY A 388 -3.56 8.17 11.76
CA GLY A 388 -4.20 9.44 11.39
C GLY A 388 -3.22 10.46 10.79
N GLU A 389 -1.91 10.21 10.86
CA GLU A 389 -0.88 11.11 10.34
C GLU A 389 -0.47 10.69 8.92
N LEU A 390 -0.88 11.47 7.93
CA LEU A 390 -0.55 11.26 6.53
C LEU A 390 0.45 12.32 6.04
N PRO A 391 1.48 11.93 5.26
CA PRO A 391 2.46 12.88 4.77
C PRO A 391 1.91 13.77 3.66
N GLN A 392 2.46 14.97 3.57
CA GLN A 392 2.36 15.77 2.36
C GLN A 392 3.25 15.17 1.27
N LEU A 393 2.69 14.98 0.07
CA LEU A 393 3.33 14.31 -1.05
C LEU A 393 3.65 15.32 -2.16
N PRO A 394 4.94 15.56 -2.49
CA PRO A 394 5.29 16.55 -3.48
C PRO A 394 4.89 16.14 -4.90
N THR A 395 4.39 17.12 -5.67
CA THR A 395 4.02 16.97 -7.09
C THR A 395 5.25 17.08 -7.97
N LEU A 396 5.41 16.19 -8.96
CA LEU A 396 6.54 16.24 -9.88
C LEU A 396 6.45 17.47 -10.78
N ILE A 397 7.58 18.15 -11.00
CA ILE A 397 7.74 19.19 -12.02
C ILE A 397 8.85 18.84 -13.01
N LEU A 398 8.74 19.39 -14.21
CA LEU A 398 9.71 19.24 -15.29
C LEU A 398 10.74 20.37 -15.28
N GLU A 399 11.87 20.18 -15.98
CA GLU A 399 13.01 21.11 -15.95
C GLU A 399 12.63 22.50 -16.46
N GLU A 400 11.78 22.60 -17.49
CA GLU A 400 11.32 23.89 -18.01
C GLU A 400 10.48 24.68 -16.99
N GLN A 401 9.92 24.01 -15.99
CA GLN A 401 9.10 24.61 -14.96
C GLN A 401 9.91 25.07 -13.74
N VAL A 402 11.18 24.66 -13.61
CA VAL A 402 12.01 24.91 -12.42
C VAL A 402 12.39 26.39 -12.30
N ALA A 403 12.78 27.03 -13.41
CA ALA A 403 13.40 28.36 -13.40
C ALA A 403 12.53 29.41 -12.67
N ARG A 404 11.23 29.42 -12.94
CA ARG A 404 10.28 30.35 -12.28
C ARG A 404 10.26 30.23 -10.76
N TYR A 405 10.50 29.03 -10.20
CA TYR A 405 10.47 28.81 -8.75
C TYR A 405 11.80 29.16 -8.08
N PHE A 406 12.90 29.19 -8.83
CA PHE A 406 14.16 29.70 -8.32
C PHE A 406 14.11 31.22 -8.14
N ASP A 407 13.44 31.93 -9.03
CA ASP A 407 13.34 33.39 -8.96
C ASP A 407 12.18 33.89 -8.07
N ASP A 408 11.21 33.03 -7.76
CA ASP A 408 10.10 33.37 -6.87
C ASP A 408 10.52 33.31 -5.38
N ALA A 409 10.47 34.46 -4.70
CA ALA A 409 10.78 34.58 -3.27
C ALA A 409 9.76 33.88 -2.36
N GLY A 410 8.58 33.53 -2.87
CA GLY A 410 7.56 32.74 -2.18
C GLY A 410 7.90 31.24 -2.06
N TRP A 411 9.02 30.79 -2.66
CA TRP A 411 9.43 29.39 -2.68
C TRP A 411 10.83 29.18 -2.09
N GLY A 412 10.96 28.15 -1.26
CA GLY A 412 12.25 27.65 -0.76
C GLY A 412 12.59 26.29 -1.35
N LEU A 413 13.86 25.88 -1.23
CA LEU A 413 14.39 24.60 -1.72
C LEU A 413 15.01 23.80 -0.57
N GLN A 414 14.63 22.52 -0.48
CA GLN A 414 15.26 21.53 0.40
C GLN A 414 15.79 20.35 -0.44
N GLU A 415 16.77 19.62 0.07
CA GLU A 415 17.21 18.34 -0.51
C GLU A 415 16.03 17.37 -0.63
N LYS A 416 15.96 16.63 -1.74
CA LYS A 416 15.13 15.42 -1.77
C LYS A 416 15.98 14.25 -1.25
N ALA A 417 15.80 13.91 0.02
CA ALA A 417 16.43 12.74 0.61
C ALA A 417 15.99 11.46 -0.13
N ASP A 418 16.92 10.50 -0.26
CA ASP A 418 16.69 9.18 -0.84
C ASP A 418 16.49 8.16 0.30
N GLY A 419 15.28 8.14 0.86
CA GLY A 419 14.94 7.28 1.98
C GLY A 419 13.49 6.85 1.99
N GLU A 420 12.99 6.52 3.18
CA GLU A 420 11.59 6.21 3.40
C GLU A 420 10.87 7.36 4.09
N ASN A 421 9.75 7.78 3.53
CA ASN A 421 8.90 8.77 4.20
C ASN A 421 8.47 8.29 5.59
N ARG A 422 8.71 9.14 6.60
CA ARG A 422 8.52 8.83 8.00
C ARG A 422 7.97 10.05 8.73
N ILE A 423 6.80 9.92 9.36
CA ILE A 423 6.33 10.90 10.35
C ILE A 423 6.64 10.34 11.72
N LEU A 424 7.25 11.14 12.58
CA LEU A 424 7.50 10.78 13.97
C LEU A 424 6.51 11.49 14.89
N LEU A 425 5.97 10.74 15.84
CA LEU A 425 5.11 11.21 16.91
C LEU A 425 5.88 11.04 18.22
N ILE A 426 6.12 12.15 18.92
CA ILE A 426 6.87 12.21 20.17
C ILE A 426 5.92 12.67 21.28
N GLU A 427 5.80 11.88 22.34
CA GLU A 427 5.02 12.21 23.55
C GLU A 427 5.82 11.77 24.78
N GLY A 428 6.40 12.74 25.49
CA GLY A 428 7.38 12.45 26.54
C GLY A 428 8.57 11.67 25.97
N GLU A 429 8.91 10.54 26.59
CA GLU A 429 10.00 9.64 26.16
C GLU A 429 9.60 8.71 24.99
N ALA A 430 8.30 8.64 24.66
CA ALA A 430 7.79 7.72 23.65
C ALA A 430 7.92 8.32 22.24
N VAL A 431 8.67 7.64 21.37
CA VAL A 431 8.80 7.99 19.96
C VAL A 431 8.17 6.88 19.11
N ARG A 432 7.27 7.25 18.21
CA ARG A 432 6.59 6.34 17.27
C ARG A 432 6.77 6.84 15.84
N GLY A 433 6.90 5.94 14.87
CA GLY A 433 7.04 6.29 13.47
C GLY A 433 5.94 5.74 12.58
N THR A 434 5.61 6.44 11.50
CA THR A 434 4.62 6.00 10.51
C THR A 434 5.23 5.94 9.12
N ASN A 435 4.67 5.14 8.22
CA ASN A 435 5.09 5.09 6.82
C ASN A 435 4.28 6.04 5.93
N ARG A 436 4.59 6.04 4.63
CA ARG A 436 3.88 6.85 3.61
C ARG A 436 2.35 6.67 3.60
N ARG A 437 1.84 5.52 4.06
CA ARG A 437 0.40 5.20 4.12
C ARG A 437 -0.24 5.62 5.46
N GLY A 438 0.52 6.25 6.36
CA GLY A 438 0.08 6.64 7.70
C GLY A 438 -0.02 5.47 8.68
N LEU A 439 0.56 4.31 8.35
CA LEU A 439 0.57 3.15 9.24
C LEU A 439 1.77 3.21 10.16
N PHE A 440 1.59 2.90 11.45
CA PHE A 440 2.71 2.75 12.36
C PHE A 440 3.66 1.66 11.88
N VAL A 441 4.95 1.92 12.02
CA VAL A 441 6.01 0.96 11.76
C VAL A 441 7.08 1.08 12.85
N ASP A 442 7.91 0.05 12.95
CA ASP A 442 9.04 0.11 13.86
C ASP A 442 10.09 1.12 13.41
N ILE A 443 10.75 1.72 14.39
CA ILE A 443 11.81 2.72 14.21
C ILE A 443 13.08 2.25 14.93
N PRO A 444 14.24 2.84 14.64
CA PRO A 444 15.45 2.59 15.42
C PRO A 444 15.21 2.83 16.92
N GLN A 445 15.54 1.85 17.75
CA GLN A 445 15.43 1.88 19.21
C GLN A 445 16.25 3.04 19.80
N ALA A 446 17.36 3.41 19.16
CA ALA A 446 18.19 4.54 19.56
C ALA A 446 17.44 5.89 19.50
N TRP A 447 16.31 5.96 18.79
CA TRP A 447 15.49 7.16 18.74
C TRP A 447 14.56 7.30 19.95
N VAL A 448 14.26 6.18 20.64
CA VAL A 448 13.40 6.15 21.83
C VAL A 448 14.16 6.63 23.06
N GLY A 449 13.57 7.54 23.83
CA GLY A 449 14.20 8.13 25.04
C GLY A 449 15.35 9.10 24.78
N GLY A 450 15.60 9.46 23.50
CA GLY A 450 16.65 10.41 23.10
C GLY A 450 16.13 11.81 22.75
N ALA A 451 14.83 12.03 22.71
CA ALA A 451 14.22 13.33 22.44
C ALA A 451 14.01 14.07 23.77
N GLY A 452 14.67 15.22 23.96
CA GLY A 452 14.45 16.06 25.13
C GLY A 452 12.96 16.41 25.24
N ALA A 453 12.33 15.96 26.32
CA ALA A 453 10.87 15.92 26.47
C ALA A 453 10.19 17.25 26.12
N ALA A 454 9.53 17.28 24.96
CA ALA A 454 8.43 18.19 24.71
C ALA A 454 7.37 17.97 25.80
N ALA A 455 6.82 19.04 26.37
CA ALA A 455 5.83 18.95 27.44
C ALA A 455 4.51 18.33 26.93
N GLY A 456 4.28 18.40 25.61
CA GLY A 456 3.14 17.80 24.92
C GLY A 456 3.52 17.05 23.64
N ARG A 457 2.49 16.62 22.89
CA ARG A 457 2.65 15.86 21.64
C ARG A 457 3.35 16.70 20.58
N THR A 458 4.36 16.11 19.94
CA THR A 458 5.12 16.73 18.84
C THR A 458 5.11 15.81 17.63
N VAL A 459 4.78 16.35 16.46
CA VAL A 459 4.65 15.58 15.21
C VAL A 459 5.58 16.16 14.16
N ILE A 460 6.59 15.38 13.75
CA ILE A 460 7.66 15.81 12.84
C ILE A 460 7.57 15.02 11.55
N ALA A 461 7.53 15.72 10.41
CA ALA A 461 7.58 15.08 9.10
C ALA A 461 9.02 15.03 8.59
N GLY A 462 9.42 13.86 8.10
CA GLY A 462 10.78 13.63 7.63
C GLY A 462 10.92 12.40 6.74
N GLU A 463 12.18 12.04 6.54
CA GLU A 463 12.61 10.91 5.74
C GLU A 463 13.63 10.11 6.54
N HIS A 464 13.38 8.81 6.69
CA HIS A 464 14.30 7.89 7.34
C HIS A 464 15.37 7.48 6.32
N VAL A 465 16.63 7.82 6.61
CA VAL A 465 17.80 7.48 5.79
C VAL A 465 18.85 6.82 6.67
N GLY A 466 19.05 5.51 6.48
CA GLY A 466 20.00 4.74 7.26
C GLY A 466 19.64 4.69 8.75
N ASP A 467 20.44 5.35 9.57
CA ASP A 467 20.30 5.50 11.02
C ASP A 467 19.84 6.90 11.46
N ALA A 468 19.68 7.82 10.53
CA ALA A 468 19.27 9.20 10.77
C ALA A 468 17.83 9.48 10.33
N PHE A 469 17.19 10.44 11.02
CA PHE A 469 15.91 10.99 10.62
C PHE A 469 16.11 12.38 10.00
N LYS A 470 15.98 12.49 8.68
CA LYS A 470 16.07 13.75 7.94
C LYS A 470 14.73 14.50 8.03
N ALA A 471 14.58 15.38 9.00
CA ALA A 471 13.36 16.15 9.24
C ALA A 471 13.25 17.34 8.27
N PHE A 472 12.05 17.59 7.74
CA PHE A 472 11.83 18.67 6.77
C PHE A 472 10.62 19.56 7.07
N ASP A 473 9.74 19.18 7.99
CA ASP A 473 8.58 20.01 8.41
C ASP A 473 8.14 19.61 9.84
N LEU A 474 7.44 20.51 10.53
CA LEU A 474 6.89 20.30 11.88
C LEU A 474 5.38 20.54 11.86
N LEU A 475 4.60 19.53 12.23
CA LEU A 475 3.15 19.57 12.11
C LEU A 475 2.46 19.90 13.44
N GLU A 476 3.08 19.56 14.55
CA GLU A 476 2.56 19.80 15.89
C GLU A 476 3.73 19.97 16.85
N LEU A 477 3.60 20.88 17.81
CA LEU A 477 4.60 21.14 18.84
C LEU A 477 3.91 21.34 20.19
N ASP A 478 4.31 20.57 21.20
CA ASP A 478 3.75 20.66 22.56
C ASP A 478 2.20 20.62 22.61
N GLY A 479 1.58 19.83 21.72
CA GLY A 479 0.13 19.69 21.58
C GLY A 479 -0.56 20.80 20.77
N GLN A 480 0.19 21.81 20.31
CA GLN A 480 -0.33 22.83 19.42
C GLN A 480 -0.24 22.37 17.96
N ASP A 481 -1.38 22.26 17.29
CA ASP A 481 -1.44 21.95 15.86
C ASP A 481 -0.93 23.14 15.04
N LEU A 482 0.15 22.91 14.29
CA LEU A 482 0.79 23.90 13.43
C LEU A 482 0.41 23.72 11.95
N ARG A 483 -0.38 22.70 11.59
CA ARG A 483 -0.68 22.38 10.17
C ARG A 483 -1.34 23.55 9.42
N GLY A 484 -2.10 24.40 10.12
CA GLY A 484 -2.71 25.61 9.55
C GLY A 484 -1.73 26.78 9.32
N ALA A 485 -0.57 26.79 9.97
CA ALA A 485 0.41 27.86 9.87
C ALA A 485 1.23 27.77 8.57
N PRO A 486 1.81 28.88 8.06
CA PRO A 486 2.76 28.88 6.94
C PRO A 486 3.94 27.92 7.12
N PHE A 487 4.41 27.28 6.03
CA PHE A 487 5.57 26.39 6.06
C PHE A 487 6.81 27.03 6.69
N ILE A 488 7.09 28.30 6.38
CA ILE A 488 8.25 29.00 6.92
C ILE A 488 8.22 29.11 8.46
N GLU A 489 7.03 29.27 9.04
CA GLU A 489 6.86 29.31 10.49
C GLU A 489 7.07 27.92 11.09
N ARG A 490 6.42 26.89 10.52
CA ARG A 490 6.58 25.49 10.94
C ARG A 490 8.04 25.04 10.90
N PHE A 491 8.73 25.33 9.81
CA PHE A 491 10.15 25.01 9.65
C PHE A 491 11.04 25.79 10.64
N GLY A 492 10.73 27.06 10.91
CA GLY A 492 11.41 27.84 11.95
C GLY A 492 11.27 27.24 13.35
N HIS A 493 10.12 26.65 13.68
CA HIS A 493 9.93 25.87 14.91
C HIS A 493 10.75 24.57 14.90
N LEU A 494 10.78 23.85 13.77
CA LEU A 494 11.59 22.63 13.62
C LEU A 494 13.08 22.89 13.91
N GLN A 495 13.62 23.99 13.39
CA GLN A 495 15.03 24.35 13.60
C GLN A 495 15.34 24.63 15.08
N LYS A 496 14.40 25.20 15.84
CA LYS A 496 14.59 25.48 17.27
C LYS A 496 14.65 24.21 18.12
N ILE A 497 13.93 23.16 17.73
CA ILE A 497 13.92 21.87 18.46
C ILE A 497 14.99 20.90 17.98
N ALA A 498 15.74 21.22 16.92
CA ALA A 498 16.76 20.34 16.34
C ALA A 498 17.79 19.86 17.38
N GLY A 499 18.26 20.76 18.26
CA GLY A 499 19.22 20.43 19.30
C GLY A 499 18.68 19.55 20.43
N LEU A 500 17.36 19.36 20.52
CA LEU A 500 16.72 18.50 21.52
C LEU A 500 16.64 17.04 21.08
N VAL A 501 16.86 16.76 19.79
CA VAL A 501 16.72 15.43 19.20
C VAL A 501 18.02 15.08 18.44
N PRO A 502 19.01 14.47 19.10
CA PRO A 502 20.39 14.38 18.60
C PRO A 502 20.57 13.49 17.36
N TRP A 503 19.64 12.58 17.10
CA TRP A 503 19.62 11.70 15.91
C TRP A 503 18.81 12.30 14.74
N MET A 504 18.19 13.46 14.93
CA MET A 504 17.47 14.18 13.90
C MET A 504 18.40 15.14 13.16
N VAL A 505 18.32 15.11 11.82
CA VAL A 505 19.00 16.06 10.94
C VAL A 505 17.93 16.90 10.28
N VAL A 506 17.87 18.20 10.60
CA VAL A 506 16.95 19.11 9.91
C VAL A 506 17.54 19.46 8.54
N LEU A 507 16.78 19.25 7.48
CA LEU A 507 17.20 19.59 6.12
C LEU A 507 17.34 21.10 5.96
N ASP A 508 18.43 21.54 5.33
CA ASP A 508 18.64 22.94 4.97
C ASP A 508 17.53 23.47 4.07
N LEU A 509 17.15 24.74 4.29
CA LEU A 509 16.18 25.47 3.47
C LEU A 509 16.83 26.71 2.85
N GLU A 510 16.93 26.71 1.52
CA GLU A 510 17.43 27.85 0.76
C GLU A 510 16.26 28.67 0.20
N THR A 511 16.24 29.97 0.47
CA THR A 511 15.12 30.86 0.10
C THR A 511 15.50 31.90 -0.94
N THR A 512 16.79 32.22 -1.07
CA THR A 512 17.28 33.19 -2.06
C THR A 512 17.42 32.54 -3.43
N ALA A 513 17.27 33.34 -4.49
CA ALA A 513 17.37 32.83 -5.85
C ALA A 513 18.76 32.27 -6.19
N GLU A 514 19.81 32.89 -5.65
CA GLU A 514 21.20 32.41 -5.77
C GLU A 514 21.44 31.16 -4.92
N GLY A 515 20.97 31.16 -3.66
CA GLY A 515 21.09 30.03 -2.74
C GLY A 515 20.42 28.77 -3.29
N LYS A 516 19.21 28.89 -3.84
CA LYS A 516 18.48 27.79 -4.49
C LYS A 516 19.26 27.19 -5.66
N ARG A 517 19.81 28.03 -6.55
CA ARG A 517 20.62 27.58 -7.70
C ARG A 517 21.89 26.86 -7.25
N ARG A 518 22.63 27.47 -6.34
CA ARG A 518 23.85 26.91 -5.76
C ARG A 518 23.58 25.55 -5.13
N ARG A 519 22.55 25.45 -4.28
CA ARG A 519 22.21 24.19 -3.61
C ARG A 519 21.74 23.11 -4.59
N ALA A 520 20.97 23.47 -5.61
CA ALA A 520 20.60 22.52 -6.65
C ALA A 520 21.83 21.97 -7.40
N ALA A 521 22.82 22.81 -7.69
CA ALA A 521 24.08 22.39 -8.31
C ALA A 521 24.91 21.49 -7.38
N GLU A 522 25.02 21.84 -6.10
CA GLU A 522 25.69 21.00 -5.09
C GLU A 522 25.05 19.61 -4.98
N LEU A 523 23.72 19.54 -4.91
CA LEU A 523 22.97 18.29 -4.83
C LEU A 523 23.16 17.43 -6.09
N LEU A 524 23.24 18.06 -7.26
CA LEU A 524 23.52 17.38 -8.51
C LEU A 524 24.95 16.81 -8.53
N ALA A 525 25.94 17.61 -8.15
CA ALA A 525 27.35 17.20 -8.07
C ALA A 525 27.56 16.07 -7.05
N ALA A 526 26.80 16.08 -5.96
CA ALA A 526 26.80 15.00 -4.96
C ALA A 526 26.00 13.74 -5.39
N HIS A 527 25.49 13.69 -6.62
CA HIS A 527 24.63 12.61 -7.13
C HIS A 527 23.37 12.35 -6.27
N GLY A 528 22.81 13.40 -5.66
CA GLY A 528 21.56 13.33 -4.91
C GLY A 528 20.36 12.94 -5.79
N GLU A 529 19.21 12.60 -5.20
CA GLU A 529 18.01 12.22 -5.98
C GLU A 529 17.38 13.42 -6.71
N GLY A 530 17.51 14.61 -6.12
CA GLY A 530 16.85 15.82 -6.57
C GLY A 530 16.65 16.81 -5.43
N TYR A 531 15.66 17.68 -5.59
CA TYR A 531 15.26 18.64 -4.57
C TYR A 531 13.75 18.81 -4.51
N VAL A 532 13.29 19.34 -3.40
CA VAL A 532 11.89 19.69 -3.15
C VAL A 532 11.77 21.20 -3.00
N LEU A 533 10.91 21.80 -3.81
CA LEU A 533 10.51 23.20 -3.69
C LEU A 533 9.27 23.28 -2.79
N LYS A 534 9.27 24.23 -1.85
CA LYS A 534 8.23 24.44 -0.84
C LYS A 534 7.67 25.85 -0.95
N ALA A 535 6.36 25.99 -1.10
CA ALA A 535 5.70 27.28 -1.01
C ALA A 535 5.73 27.75 0.46
N LEU A 536 6.46 28.83 0.73
CA LEU A 536 6.80 29.27 2.09
C LEU A 536 5.58 29.70 2.90
N ALA A 537 4.58 30.28 2.24
CA ALA A 537 3.35 30.76 2.86
C ALA A 537 2.26 29.67 3.01
N ALA A 538 2.49 28.46 2.50
CA ALA A 538 1.42 27.47 2.41
C ALA A 538 1.20 26.68 3.71
N PRO A 539 -0.05 26.40 4.08
CA PRO A 539 -0.35 25.46 5.16
C PRO A 539 0.06 24.03 4.77
N PHE A 540 0.16 23.16 5.76
CA PHE A 540 0.33 21.73 5.53
C PHE A 540 -0.96 21.13 5.01
N ALA A 541 -0.84 20.28 4.00
CA ALA A 541 -1.94 19.48 3.48
C ALA A 541 -1.44 18.07 3.22
N ALA A 542 -2.06 17.09 3.87
CA ALA A 542 -1.76 15.69 3.67
C ALA A 542 -2.14 15.24 2.25
N GLY A 543 -1.44 14.24 1.73
CA GLY A 543 -1.64 13.78 0.36
C GLY A 543 -0.92 14.65 -0.66
N ARG A 544 -1.27 14.50 -1.95
CA ARG A 544 -0.57 15.19 -3.04
C ARG A 544 -0.83 16.69 -2.99
N SER A 545 0.26 17.46 -2.95
CA SER A 545 0.19 18.91 -2.80
C SER A 545 0.91 19.61 -3.96
N THR A 546 0.31 20.69 -4.46
CA THR A 546 0.96 21.62 -5.40
C THR A 546 1.77 22.70 -4.69
N ALA A 547 1.63 22.83 -3.37
CA ALA A 547 2.48 23.70 -2.53
C ALA A 547 3.83 23.05 -2.17
N SER A 548 4.02 21.78 -2.53
CA SER A 548 5.31 21.08 -2.44
C SER A 548 5.58 20.42 -3.78
N LEU A 549 6.67 20.78 -4.43
CA LEU A 549 7.03 20.31 -5.76
C LEU A 549 8.34 19.56 -5.70
N LYS A 550 8.49 18.45 -6.42
CA LYS A 550 9.75 17.71 -6.51
C LYS A 550 10.30 17.78 -7.92
N PHE A 551 11.60 17.98 -7.99
CA PHE A 551 12.37 17.77 -9.20
C PHE A 551 13.32 16.60 -8.96
N LYS A 552 13.43 15.69 -9.94
CA LYS A 552 14.36 14.56 -9.90
C LYS A 552 15.42 14.79 -10.94
N PHE A 553 16.69 14.62 -10.57
CA PHE A 553 17.78 14.73 -11.54
C PHE A 553 17.73 13.57 -12.55
N ASN A 554 17.26 12.40 -12.13
CA ASN A 554 17.37 11.21 -12.96
C ASN A 554 16.02 10.88 -13.58
N GLN A 555 16.01 10.64 -14.88
CA GLN A 555 14.88 10.06 -15.62
C GLN A 555 15.19 8.61 -15.97
N SER A 556 14.18 7.86 -16.38
CA SER A 556 14.37 6.55 -16.96
C SER A 556 13.72 6.47 -18.33
N ALA A 557 14.28 5.63 -19.18
CA ALA A 557 13.75 5.28 -20.48
C ALA A 557 13.80 3.77 -20.66
N THR A 558 12.80 3.24 -21.34
CA THR A 558 12.86 1.90 -21.93
C THR A 558 13.66 1.99 -23.21
N CYS A 559 14.77 1.27 -23.29
CA CYS A 559 15.68 1.27 -24.44
C CYS A 559 15.79 -0.11 -25.07
N GLU A 560 16.08 -0.16 -26.36
CA GLU A 560 16.40 -1.40 -27.07
C GLU A 560 17.91 -1.65 -27.00
N VAL A 561 18.33 -2.89 -26.68
CA VAL A 561 19.73 -3.28 -26.78
C VAL A 561 20.13 -3.40 -28.24
N ILE A 562 21.00 -2.51 -28.72
CA ILE A 562 21.51 -2.52 -30.10
C ILE A 562 22.56 -3.62 -30.25
N ARG A 563 23.49 -3.69 -29.28
CA ARG A 563 24.61 -4.64 -29.30
C ARG A 563 25.09 -4.98 -27.90
N VAL A 564 25.65 -6.18 -27.75
CA VAL A 564 26.39 -6.59 -26.55
C VAL A 564 27.88 -6.31 -26.76
N ASN A 565 28.52 -5.66 -25.79
CA ASN A 565 29.93 -5.30 -25.89
C ASN A 565 30.85 -6.43 -25.39
N ALA A 566 32.15 -6.33 -25.68
CA ALA A 566 33.15 -7.29 -25.18
C ALA A 566 33.30 -7.23 -23.65
N GLN A 567 33.22 -6.02 -23.08
CA GLN A 567 33.07 -5.83 -21.63
C GLN A 567 31.60 -6.03 -21.23
N ARG A 568 31.30 -6.25 -19.94
CA ARG A 568 29.93 -6.47 -19.42
C ARG A 568 29.06 -5.19 -19.50
N SER A 569 28.83 -4.71 -20.70
CA SER A 569 27.99 -3.58 -21.04
C SER A 569 27.27 -3.85 -22.34
N VAL A 570 26.18 -3.13 -22.56
CA VAL A 570 25.41 -3.17 -23.80
C VAL A 570 25.28 -1.76 -24.35
N ALA A 571 25.29 -1.61 -25.68
CA ALA A 571 24.87 -0.35 -26.29
C ALA A 571 23.35 -0.35 -26.42
N VAL A 572 22.73 0.75 -26.01
CA VAL A 572 21.28 0.93 -26.00
C VAL A 572 20.87 2.00 -26.99
N GLY A 573 19.67 1.87 -27.54
CA GLY A 573 19.13 2.79 -28.53
C GLY A 573 17.65 3.05 -28.37
N LEU A 574 17.22 4.13 -29.02
CA LEU A 574 15.83 4.55 -29.11
C LEU A 574 15.47 4.89 -30.54
N ARG A 575 14.25 4.60 -30.97
CA ARG A 575 13.76 4.89 -32.32
C ARG A 575 13.30 6.34 -32.42
N ASP A 576 13.76 7.08 -33.42
CA ASP A 576 13.23 8.41 -33.71
C ASP A 576 11.87 8.35 -34.43
N GLU A 577 11.31 9.51 -34.76
CA GLU A 577 10.01 9.64 -35.45
C GLU A 577 9.99 8.99 -36.84
N THR A 578 11.16 8.75 -37.44
CA THR A 578 11.30 8.05 -38.73
C THR A 578 11.44 6.53 -38.57
N GLY A 579 11.50 6.05 -37.32
CA GLY A 579 11.75 4.66 -36.96
C GLY A 579 13.23 4.27 -36.95
N ALA A 580 14.14 5.22 -37.19
CA ALA A 580 15.57 4.97 -37.21
C ALA A 580 16.13 4.82 -35.79
N MET A 581 17.02 3.85 -35.58
CA MET A 581 17.62 3.60 -34.27
C MET A 581 18.72 4.62 -33.97
N VAL A 582 18.53 5.40 -32.91
CA VAL A 582 19.49 6.38 -32.41
C VAL A 582 20.28 5.77 -31.25
N ASP A 583 21.60 5.76 -31.36
CA ASP A 583 22.52 5.24 -30.33
C ASP A 583 22.53 6.16 -29.09
N MET A 584 22.06 5.63 -27.96
CA MET A 584 22.01 6.33 -26.66
C MET A 584 23.23 6.05 -25.78
N GLY A 585 24.19 5.25 -26.27
CA GLY A 585 25.45 4.96 -25.60
C GLY A 585 25.50 3.60 -24.91
N ASN A 586 26.61 3.36 -24.21
CA ASN A 586 26.85 2.10 -23.52
C ASN A 586 26.40 2.19 -22.07
N VAL A 587 25.77 1.12 -21.58
CA VAL A 587 25.41 0.98 -20.16
C VAL A 587 26.01 -0.31 -19.61
N THR A 588 26.67 -0.21 -18.46
CA THR A 588 27.28 -1.36 -17.78
C THR A 588 26.19 -2.22 -17.15
N VAL A 589 26.23 -3.52 -17.42
CA VAL A 589 25.30 -4.51 -16.85
C VAL A 589 25.93 -5.11 -15.59
N PRO A 590 25.27 -5.02 -14.43
CA PRO A 590 25.79 -5.56 -13.19
C PRO A 590 26.23 -7.04 -13.30
N PRO A 591 27.29 -7.47 -12.59
CA PRO A 591 27.79 -8.86 -12.65
C PRO A 591 26.76 -9.93 -12.26
N ASN A 592 25.79 -9.55 -11.42
CA ASN A 592 24.72 -10.41 -10.91
C ASN A 592 23.51 -10.53 -11.85
N GLU A 593 23.52 -9.86 -13.01
CA GLU A 593 22.45 -9.95 -14.00
C GLU A 593 22.92 -10.61 -15.30
N ALA A 594 22.03 -11.28 -16.02
CA ALA A 594 22.36 -11.83 -17.33
C ALA A 594 22.58 -10.68 -18.34
N LEU A 595 23.59 -10.81 -19.21
CA LEU A 595 23.77 -9.86 -20.31
C LEU A 595 22.56 -9.98 -21.26
N PRO A 596 21.77 -8.91 -21.45
CA PRO A 596 20.61 -8.95 -22.33
C PRO A 596 21.08 -9.05 -23.79
N ALA A 597 20.35 -9.85 -24.58
CA ALA A 597 20.65 -10.02 -26.00
C ALA A 597 20.30 -8.76 -26.80
N ALA A 598 20.83 -8.64 -28.02
CA ALA A 598 20.39 -7.60 -28.94
C ALA A 598 18.88 -7.74 -29.24
N GLY A 599 18.17 -6.62 -29.28
CA GLY A 599 16.72 -6.54 -29.39
C GLY A 599 15.96 -6.65 -28.07
N THR A 600 16.61 -6.98 -26.95
CA THR A 600 15.96 -6.97 -25.63
C THR A 600 15.65 -5.54 -25.19
N ARG A 601 14.48 -5.33 -24.56
CA ARG A 601 14.12 -4.05 -23.95
C ARG A 601 14.66 -4.01 -22.53
N VAL A 602 15.27 -2.89 -22.18
CA VAL A 602 15.92 -2.68 -20.88
C VAL A 602 15.55 -1.32 -20.34
N GLU A 603 15.39 -1.22 -19.03
CA GLU A 603 15.18 0.05 -18.37
C GLU A 603 16.55 0.68 -18.09
N VAL A 604 16.74 1.92 -18.56
CA VAL A 604 17.97 2.69 -18.34
C VAL A 604 17.61 3.99 -17.64
N ARG A 605 18.18 4.18 -16.45
CA ARG A 605 18.12 5.46 -15.74
C ARG A 605 19.28 6.34 -16.20
N TYR A 606 19.02 7.59 -16.55
CA TYR A 606 20.03 8.53 -17.05
C TYR A 606 19.85 9.91 -16.41
N LEU A 607 20.89 10.74 -16.49
CA LEU A 607 20.86 12.11 -15.95
C LEU A 607 20.22 13.09 -16.93
N TYR A 608 20.69 13.09 -18.18
CA TYR A 608 20.11 13.80 -19.33
C TYR A 608 20.65 13.16 -20.61
N ARG A 609 20.14 13.57 -21.76
CA ARG A 609 20.72 13.26 -23.07
C ARG A 609 21.37 14.52 -23.64
N HIS A 610 22.56 14.41 -24.22
CA HIS A 610 23.11 15.55 -24.97
C HIS A 610 22.29 15.80 -26.25
N ALA A 611 22.12 17.06 -26.66
CA ALA A 611 21.43 17.38 -27.91
C ALA A 611 22.10 16.68 -29.10
N GLY A 612 21.37 15.79 -29.77
CA GLY A 612 21.91 14.92 -30.83
C GLY A 612 22.88 13.83 -30.37
N GLY A 613 23.08 13.68 -29.05
CA GLY A 613 24.08 12.79 -28.44
C GLY A 613 23.49 11.68 -27.56
N LYS A 614 24.36 11.12 -26.71
CA LYS A 614 24.12 9.94 -25.87
C LYS A 614 23.61 10.32 -24.47
N PHE A 615 23.18 9.34 -23.70
CA PHE A 615 22.88 9.52 -22.28
C PHE A 615 24.12 9.86 -21.47
N ALA A 616 23.97 10.82 -20.56
CA ALA A 616 24.93 11.10 -19.51
C ALA A 616 24.63 10.23 -18.29
N GLN A 617 25.68 9.57 -17.78
CA GLN A 617 25.64 8.66 -16.61
C GLN A 617 24.52 7.61 -16.67
N PRO A 618 24.41 6.80 -17.74
CA PRO A 618 23.40 5.77 -17.83
C PRO A 618 23.65 4.65 -16.81
N VAL A 619 22.58 4.23 -16.14
CA VAL A 619 22.56 3.15 -15.16
C VAL A 619 21.51 2.13 -15.57
N TYR A 620 21.95 0.90 -15.79
CA TYR A 620 21.07 -0.22 -16.11
C TYR A 620 20.17 -0.56 -14.92
N LYS A 621 18.88 -0.74 -15.16
CA LYS A 621 17.87 -1.03 -14.12
C LYS A 621 17.19 -2.40 -14.24
N GLY A 622 17.35 -3.09 -15.38
CA GLY A 622 16.79 -4.43 -15.59
C GLY A 622 16.23 -4.60 -16.99
N GLN A 623 15.87 -5.84 -17.35
CA GLN A 623 15.13 -6.14 -18.59
C GLN A 623 13.64 -5.80 -18.42
N ARG A 624 13.00 -5.37 -19.50
CA ARG A 624 11.58 -5.02 -19.58
C ARG A 624 10.87 -5.93 -20.59
N PRO A 625 10.63 -7.21 -20.25
CA PRO A 625 9.96 -8.15 -21.15
C PRO A 625 8.50 -7.78 -21.42
N ASP A 626 7.93 -6.90 -20.59
CA ASP A 626 6.61 -6.29 -20.68
C ASP A 626 6.51 -5.19 -21.75
N MET A 627 7.63 -4.72 -22.32
CA MET A 627 7.64 -3.59 -23.24
C MET A 627 7.98 -4.00 -24.68
N THR A 628 7.43 -3.28 -25.64
CA THR A 628 7.52 -3.55 -27.08
C THR A 628 8.55 -2.65 -27.78
N ALA A 629 8.58 -2.66 -29.13
CA ALA A 629 9.41 -1.73 -29.91
C ALA A 629 8.90 -0.29 -29.84
N GLU A 630 7.60 -0.12 -29.65
CA GLU A 630 6.92 1.18 -29.66
C GLU A 630 7.19 1.96 -28.37
N ASP A 631 7.56 1.25 -27.29
CA ASP A 631 7.95 1.85 -26.01
C ASP A 631 9.42 2.32 -25.99
N ALA A 632 10.24 1.85 -26.94
CA ALA A 632 11.65 2.22 -27.06
C ALA A 632 11.87 3.40 -28.03
N VAL A 633 11.11 4.48 -27.85
CA VAL A 633 11.09 5.66 -28.73
C VAL A 633 11.80 6.87 -28.13
N LEU A 634 12.40 7.71 -28.97
CA LEU A 634 13.20 8.86 -28.56
C LEU A 634 12.37 9.96 -27.89
N SER A 635 11.08 10.06 -28.23
CA SER A 635 10.14 11.05 -27.66
C SER A 635 9.94 10.91 -26.15
N GLN A 636 10.27 9.77 -25.55
CA GLN A 636 10.24 9.59 -24.09
C GLN A 636 11.35 10.37 -23.37
N VAL A 637 12.42 10.73 -24.09
CA VAL A 637 13.57 11.45 -23.54
C VAL A 637 13.27 12.94 -23.56
N THR A 638 12.82 13.46 -22.43
CA THR A 638 12.43 14.86 -22.30
C THR A 638 13.58 15.75 -21.83
N ARG A 639 14.58 15.17 -21.14
CA ARG A 639 15.70 15.93 -20.57
C ARG A 639 16.90 16.02 -21.52
N ILE A 640 16.97 17.10 -22.30
CA ILE A 640 18.02 17.33 -23.30
C ILE A 640 18.92 18.51 -22.89
N LYS A 641 20.24 18.30 -22.82
CA LYS A 641 21.24 19.34 -22.54
C LYS A 641 22.00 19.70 -23.81
N ASP A 642 22.09 20.99 -24.15
CA ASP A 642 22.83 21.45 -25.32
C ASP A 642 24.34 21.22 -25.17
N SER A 643 24.96 20.71 -26.23
CA SER A 643 26.37 20.30 -26.27
C SER A 643 27.36 21.47 -26.10
N SER A 644 26.90 22.72 -26.27
CA SER A 644 27.73 23.93 -26.15
C SER A 644 28.03 24.34 -24.71
N ALA A 645 27.37 23.75 -23.71
CA ALA A 645 27.63 24.00 -22.29
C ALA A 645 28.55 22.94 -21.64
N ALA A 646 29.04 21.95 -22.41
CA ALA A 646 29.84 20.84 -21.89
C ALA A 646 31.34 21.14 -21.79
N MET A 647 31.84 22.24 -22.38
CA MET A 647 33.26 22.59 -22.31
C MET A 647 33.68 23.28 -20.99
N ASP A 648 32.73 23.69 -20.14
CA ASP A 648 33.04 24.35 -18.86
C ASP A 648 33.04 23.39 -17.66
N ASP A 649 32.39 22.21 -17.74
CA ASP A 649 32.28 21.25 -16.62
C ASP A 649 33.44 20.23 -16.55
N GLU A 650 34.30 20.12 -17.57
CA GLU A 650 35.49 19.24 -17.54
C GLU A 650 36.74 19.93 -16.96
N ALA A 651 36.64 21.20 -16.55
CA ALA A 651 37.74 22.00 -16.00
C ALA A 651 37.50 22.57 -14.58
N ALA A 652 36.45 22.12 -13.86
CA ALA A 652 36.14 22.59 -12.49
C ALA A 652 36.24 21.48 -11.44
#